data_AF-A0A7W1N9F6-F1
#
_entry.id   AF-A0A7W1N9F6-F1
#
_cell.length_a   1.000
_cell.length_b   1.000
_cell.length_c   1.000
_cell.angle_alpha   90.00
_cell.angle_beta   90.00
_cell.angle_gamma   90.00
#
_symmetry.space_group_name_H-M   'P 1'
#
loop_
_entity.id
_entity.type
_entity.pdbx_description
1 polymer ?
#
loop_
_entity_poly.entity_id
_entity_poly.type
_entity_poly.pdbx_seq_one_letter_code
_entity_poly.pdbx_strand_id
1 'polypeptide(L)'
;MSGAGKGMHLPRMRTPDHGFTLFEVAISLALVALGVTSVLMLFPLGIRTQQLARFQLLAVAKAQEMVECFAAGSNLNPAIDTEAGAAWDVAVGHRSLSNDLEIRLATHNYGIAPVPLDIARRLDSDGDEIATILASGGYLYYSQPMATTSFFQSSLGAFQPSETQRLVFAVDGYAQANAMHSFPWKAWPYYIPYPSPPIHGTHRDEFLPTGAIRYVARGYTESDAPSYCYETCNDPADPTFSEMAKVFDHVEAGATYGYKPYAYDPGAFPGNAADCSPDGAMRYFQAALWYAARIGTLNGWSTDFHDPADATQFRRAFIDEANAYREVHAMRFLAHAATCLTRWWMHAELQSPGLPIPPVTISGITSPAMAMTHGKIVYFHESAMNLVMRYASSFPYDFGAPRPHQRATMMDHPLIEWDLFAQPASGTLFGSAIAAQQWQPLPASPITHIGRSYQLPDRDIPAAIFSDGLGSASPSGGRFSLTAPFQPAERCRQLLFWAVDWQAYEDAETAPGAPLDASKYPIAGPVHENGNPTTVERRMDWFDFASSQLYAFRNPEKVMSFIDDVSWRPTGDDIGALRHGEDFATSRDRGVTPSAVRIMSALHGADRNFNGRLDRGPLAKATRLRAQSVGRFNFYDPRLTLVIR
;
A
#
# COMPACT_ATOMS: atom_id res chain seq x y z
N MET A 1 -39.53 54.32 -67.21
CA MET A 1 -40.17 55.35 -66.37
C MET A 1 -39.07 56.11 -65.65
N SER A 2 -38.73 57.29 -66.18
CA SER A 2 -37.78 58.23 -65.61
C SER A 2 -38.48 59.03 -64.51
N GLY A 3 -37.94 58.95 -63.29
CA GLY A 3 -38.35 59.78 -62.15
C GLY A 3 -37.21 60.70 -61.78
N ALA A 4 -37.27 61.94 -62.27
CA ALA A 4 -36.34 63.01 -61.97
C ALA A 4 -36.47 63.43 -60.49
N GLY A 5 -35.49 63.05 -59.67
CA GLY A 5 -35.33 63.51 -58.29
C GLY A 5 -34.50 64.79 -58.25
N LYS A 6 -35.19 65.92 -58.02
CA LYS A 6 -34.65 67.26 -57.78
C LYS A 6 -33.46 67.25 -56.81
N GLY A 7 -32.33 67.76 -57.29
CA GLY A 7 -31.15 68.05 -56.49
C GLY A 7 -31.45 69.12 -55.44
N MET A 8 -31.31 68.74 -54.17
CA MET A 8 -31.15 69.67 -53.07
C MET A 8 -29.64 69.94 -52.94
N HIS A 9 -29.18 71.01 -53.58
CA HIS A 9 -27.82 71.53 -53.39
C HIS A 9 -27.67 72.03 -51.95
N LEU A 10 -27.22 71.15 -51.06
CA LEU A 10 -26.65 71.57 -49.79
C LEU A 10 -25.42 72.44 -50.09
N PRO A 11 -25.31 73.63 -49.50
CA PRO A 11 -24.15 74.48 -49.70
C PRO A 11 -22.93 73.69 -49.24
N ARG A 12 -21.94 73.53 -50.13
CA ARG A 12 -20.58 73.12 -49.76
C ARG A 12 -20.09 74.16 -48.75
N MET A 13 -20.32 73.92 -47.46
CA MET A 13 -19.53 74.52 -46.41
C MET A 13 -18.09 74.14 -46.75
N ARG A 14 -17.33 75.11 -47.23
CA ARG A 14 -15.87 75.02 -47.25
C ARG A 14 -15.50 74.88 -45.78
N THR A 15 -15.31 73.64 -45.32
CA THR A 15 -14.58 73.38 -44.10
C THR A 15 -13.25 74.09 -44.28
N PRO A 16 -12.94 75.11 -43.48
CA PRO A 16 -11.64 75.73 -43.58
C PRO A 16 -10.60 74.62 -43.37
N ASP A 17 -9.68 74.49 -44.34
CA ASP A 17 -8.51 73.62 -44.24
C ASP A 17 -7.59 74.22 -43.16
N HIS A 18 -7.99 74.07 -41.90
CA HIS A 18 -7.14 74.34 -40.76
C HIS A 18 -6.20 73.16 -40.64
N GLY A 19 -5.03 73.28 -41.28
CA GLY A 19 -3.92 72.39 -40.97
C GLY A 19 -3.63 72.44 -39.48
N PHE A 20 -3.48 71.26 -38.86
CA PHE A 20 -3.11 71.17 -37.45
C PHE A 20 -1.88 72.02 -37.17
N THR A 21 -1.97 72.84 -36.14
CA THR A 21 -0.82 73.63 -35.68
C THR A 21 0.28 72.70 -35.18
N LEU A 22 1.54 73.12 -35.30
CA LEU A 22 2.68 72.34 -34.81
C LEU A 22 2.53 71.97 -33.32
N PHE A 23 1.84 72.81 -32.54
CA PHE A 23 1.50 72.59 -31.14
C PHE A 23 0.49 71.44 -30.95
N GLU A 24 -0.58 71.39 -31.74
CA GLU A 24 -1.55 70.28 -31.71
C GLU A 24 -0.91 68.96 -32.13
N VAL A 25 -0.02 68.98 -33.13
CA VAL A 25 0.75 67.79 -33.54
C VAL A 25 1.69 67.35 -32.40
N ALA A 26 2.39 68.29 -31.74
CA ALA A 26 3.27 67.98 -30.62
C ALA A 26 2.52 67.38 -29.42
N ILE A 27 1.34 67.93 -29.05
CA ILE A 27 0.48 67.37 -28.00
C ILE A 27 0.00 65.98 -28.40
N SER A 28 -0.45 65.80 -29.65
CA SER A 28 -0.92 64.51 -30.14
C SER A 28 0.18 63.44 -30.08
N LEU A 29 1.41 63.79 -30.48
CA LEU A 29 2.57 62.90 -30.36
C LEU A 29 2.91 62.58 -28.90
N ALA A 30 2.83 63.57 -27.99
CA ALA A 30 3.05 63.35 -26.57
C ALA A 30 2.00 62.41 -25.96
N LEU A 31 0.73 62.57 -26.31
CA LEU A 31 -0.36 61.68 -25.85
C LEU A 31 -0.20 60.26 -26.38
N VAL A 32 0.18 60.09 -27.66
CA VAL A 32 0.47 58.77 -28.24
C VAL A 32 1.68 58.13 -27.56
N ALA A 33 2.76 58.88 -27.33
CA ALA A 33 3.94 58.39 -26.63
C ALA A 33 3.63 57.95 -25.19
N LEU A 34 2.81 58.73 -24.46
CA LEU A 34 2.33 58.35 -23.12
C LEU A 34 1.44 57.11 -23.17
N GLY A 35 0.55 57.00 -24.16
CA GLY A 35 -0.30 55.81 -24.35
C GLY A 35 0.52 54.55 -24.63
N VAL A 36 1.48 54.62 -25.55
CA VAL A 36 2.37 53.49 -25.91
C VAL A 36 3.25 53.10 -24.73
N THR A 37 3.87 54.06 -24.04
CA THR A 37 4.72 53.75 -22.87
C THR A 37 3.91 53.17 -21.73
N SER A 38 2.69 53.67 -21.47
CA SER A 38 1.78 53.10 -20.45
C SER A 38 1.42 51.65 -20.77
N VAL A 39 1.08 51.35 -22.02
CA VAL A 39 0.79 49.98 -22.46
C VAL A 39 2.02 49.08 -22.37
N LEU A 40 3.20 49.56 -22.78
CA LEU A 40 4.48 48.85 -22.65
C LEU A 40 4.86 48.57 -21.19
N MET A 41 4.51 49.46 -20.26
CA MET A 41 4.70 49.24 -18.83
C MET A 41 3.73 48.20 -18.24
N LEU A 42 2.54 48.03 -18.82
CA LEU A 42 1.56 47.03 -18.38
C LEU A 42 1.88 45.61 -18.87
N PHE A 43 2.58 45.45 -20.00
CA PHE A 43 2.91 44.13 -20.56
C PHE A 43 3.68 43.22 -19.58
N PRO A 44 4.78 43.66 -18.93
CA PRO A 44 5.49 42.82 -17.96
C PRO A 44 4.63 42.41 -16.77
N LEU A 45 3.73 43.30 -16.32
CA LEU A 45 2.79 42.99 -15.24
C LEU A 45 1.80 41.92 -15.68
N GLY A 46 1.21 42.07 -16.87
CA GLY A 46 0.30 41.08 -17.46
C GLY A 46 0.95 39.70 -17.63
N ILE A 47 2.20 39.66 -18.12
CA ILE A 47 2.97 38.42 -18.26
C ILE A 47 3.21 37.77 -16.89
N ARG A 48 3.60 38.54 -15.87
CA ARG A 48 3.79 38.01 -14.50
C ARG A 48 2.49 37.47 -13.91
N THR A 49 1.37 38.18 -14.07
CA THR A 49 0.06 37.71 -13.60
C THR A 49 -0.36 36.42 -14.33
N GLN A 50 -0.14 36.33 -15.64
CA GLN A 50 -0.43 35.12 -16.41
C GLN A 50 0.46 33.94 -15.99
N GLN A 51 1.75 34.18 -15.77
CA GLN A 51 2.68 33.18 -15.26
C GLN A 51 2.25 32.69 -13.87
N LEU A 52 1.89 33.60 -12.97
CA LEU A 52 1.39 33.26 -11.64
C LEU A 52 0.12 32.41 -11.70
N ALA A 53 -0.87 32.80 -12.52
CA ALA A 53 -2.09 32.03 -12.72
C ALA A 53 -1.81 30.63 -13.28
N ARG A 54 -0.83 30.51 -14.18
CA ARG A 54 -0.38 29.22 -14.71
C ARG A 54 0.22 28.34 -13.62
N PHE A 55 1.10 28.88 -12.77
CA PHE A 55 1.69 28.13 -11.67
C PHE A 55 0.68 27.76 -10.58
N GLN A 56 -0.35 28.59 -10.34
CA GLN A 56 -1.48 28.24 -9.48
C GLN A 56 -2.22 27.00 -10.00
N LEU A 57 -2.51 26.94 -11.31
CA LEU A 57 -3.15 25.77 -11.92
C LEU A 57 -2.25 24.52 -11.85
N LEU A 58 -0.96 24.66 -12.10
CA LEU A 58 0.00 23.56 -11.95
C LEU A 58 0.09 23.06 -10.50
N ALA A 59 0.01 23.97 -9.51
CA ALA A 59 0.00 23.61 -8.10
C ALA A 59 -1.26 22.82 -7.71
N VAL A 60 -2.44 23.23 -8.19
CA VAL A 60 -3.69 22.48 -7.99
C VAL A 60 -3.59 21.09 -8.60
N ALA A 61 -3.17 21.01 -9.87
CA ALA A 61 -3.04 19.75 -10.58
C ALA A 61 -2.05 18.81 -9.88
N LYS A 62 -0.90 19.34 -9.41
CA LYS A 62 0.10 18.55 -8.70
C LYS A 62 -0.39 18.10 -7.32
N ALA A 63 -1.09 18.96 -6.59
CA ALA A 63 -1.69 18.58 -5.30
C ALA A 63 -2.70 17.44 -5.48
N GLN A 64 -3.54 17.49 -6.52
CA GLN A 64 -4.48 16.42 -6.84
C GLN A 64 -3.76 15.12 -7.21
N GLU A 65 -2.76 15.17 -8.09
CA GLU A 65 -1.91 14.03 -8.46
C GLU A 65 -1.28 13.39 -7.22
N MET A 66 -0.72 14.19 -6.32
CA MET A 66 -0.11 13.70 -5.07
C MET A 66 -1.12 12.96 -4.20
N VAL A 67 -2.33 13.50 -4.02
CA VAL A 67 -3.39 12.86 -3.22
C VAL A 67 -3.86 11.55 -3.87
N GLU A 68 -4.02 11.53 -5.19
CA GLU A 68 -4.41 10.32 -5.94
C GLU A 68 -3.34 9.23 -5.85
N CYS A 69 -2.07 9.56 -6.10
CA CYS A 69 -0.95 8.64 -5.97
C CYS A 69 -0.81 8.10 -4.54
N PHE A 70 -0.99 8.97 -3.55
CA PHE A 70 -0.91 8.59 -2.14
C PHE A 70 -2.03 7.62 -1.73
N ALA A 71 -3.24 7.82 -2.26
CA ALA A 71 -4.37 6.92 -2.01
C ALA A 71 -4.21 5.57 -2.73
N ALA A 72 -3.66 5.56 -3.95
CA ALA A 72 -3.43 4.35 -4.74
C ALA A 72 -2.15 3.57 -4.34
N GLY A 73 -1.25 4.18 -3.57
CA GLY A 73 0.09 3.70 -3.28
C GLY A 73 0.21 2.40 -2.46
N SER A 74 -0.88 1.92 -1.85
CA SER A 74 -0.89 0.89 -0.80
C SER A 74 -0.45 -0.52 -1.20
N ASN A 75 -0.45 -0.86 -2.50
CA ASN A 75 -0.23 -2.23 -2.98
C ASN A 75 1.13 -2.48 -3.63
N LEU A 76 2.00 -1.49 -3.65
CA LEU A 76 3.03 -1.50 -4.69
C LEU A 76 4.32 -2.21 -4.24
N ASN A 77 4.38 -2.79 -3.04
CA ASN A 77 5.53 -3.56 -2.58
C ASN A 77 5.18 -4.90 -1.92
N PRO A 78 4.54 -5.83 -2.65
CA PRO A 78 4.05 -7.09 -2.10
C PRO A 78 5.16 -8.10 -1.79
N ALA A 79 6.40 -7.83 -2.18
CA ALA A 79 7.51 -8.80 -2.12
C ALA A 79 8.38 -8.69 -0.85
N ILE A 80 8.17 -7.68 -0.02
CA ILE A 80 9.04 -7.47 1.15
C ILE A 80 8.34 -7.96 2.41
N ASP A 81 9.17 -8.46 3.32
CA ASP A 81 8.77 -8.80 4.68
C ASP A 81 7.87 -7.73 5.28
N THR A 82 6.66 -8.16 5.63
CA THR A 82 5.64 -7.36 6.30
C THR A 82 5.55 -7.74 7.78
N GLU A 83 6.31 -8.75 8.20
CA GLU A 83 6.28 -9.37 9.50
C GLU A 83 7.71 -9.57 10.04
N ALA A 84 7.94 -9.21 11.29
CA ALA A 84 9.18 -9.44 12.00
C ALA A 84 8.93 -9.59 13.51
N GLY A 85 9.96 -10.04 14.24
CA GLY A 85 9.84 -10.34 15.67
C GLY A 85 9.65 -9.09 16.52
N ALA A 86 10.13 -7.95 16.05
CA ALA A 86 9.85 -6.64 16.61
C ALA A 86 9.32 -5.69 15.54
N ALA A 87 8.50 -4.72 15.94
CA ALA A 87 7.92 -3.75 15.02
C ALA A 87 8.94 -2.97 14.17
N TRP A 88 10.10 -2.68 14.75
CA TRP A 88 11.17 -1.92 14.09
C TRP A 88 12.04 -2.78 13.16
N ASP A 89 11.84 -4.10 13.14
CA ASP A 89 12.58 -5.02 12.27
C ASP A 89 11.94 -5.11 10.86
N VAL A 90 10.68 -4.68 10.72
CA VAL A 90 9.99 -4.52 9.44
C VAL A 90 10.19 -3.09 8.93
N ALA A 91 11.30 -2.83 8.23
CA ALA A 91 11.58 -1.51 7.66
C ALA A 91 10.41 -1.00 6.77
N VAL A 92 9.66 -1.92 6.17
CA VAL A 92 8.48 -1.62 5.34
C VAL A 92 7.32 -1.07 6.14
N GLY A 93 6.90 -1.84 7.14
CA GLY A 93 5.73 -1.51 7.94
C GLY A 93 5.90 -0.21 8.71
N HIS A 94 7.12 0.07 9.19
CA HIS A 94 7.40 1.29 9.95
C HIS A 94 7.47 2.54 9.07
N ARG A 95 7.96 2.46 7.82
CA ARG A 95 8.31 3.66 7.04
C ARG A 95 7.86 3.66 5.59
N SER A 96 8.24 2.67 4.78
CA SER A 96 7.86 2.74 3.35
C SER A 96 6.34 2.69 3.13
N LEU A 97 5.62 2.00 4.02
CA LEU A 97 4.16 1.98 4.06
C LEU A 97 3.55 2.93 5.10
N SER A 98 4.32 3.76 5.82
CA SER A 98 3.71 4.72 6.75
C SER A 98 2.77 5.65 5.99
N ASN A 99 1.64 6.03 6.60
CA ASN A 99 0.70 7.01 6.03
C ASN A 99 1.29 8.42 6.11
N ASP A 100 2.42 8.61 5.47
CA ASP A 100 3.18 9.85 5.39
C ASP A 100 3.33 10.17 3.90
N LEU A 101 2.73 11.29 3.49
CA LEU A 101 2.57 11.67 2.08
C LEU A 101 3.92 11.77 1.39
N GLU A 102 4.85 12.52 1.97
CA GLU A 102 6.17 12.74 1.41
C GLU A 102 6.98 11.45 1.39
N ILE A 103 6.88 10.58 2.39
CA ILE A 103 7.64 9.33 2.39
C ILE A 103 7.16 8.40 1.29
N ARG A 104 5.84 8.25 1.12
CA ARG A 104 5.22 7.40 0.10
C ARG A 104 5.42 7.91 -1.32
N LEU A 105 5.34 9.22 -1.52
CA LEU A 105 5.46 9.81 -2.84
C LEU A 105 6.94 10.04 -3.24
N ALA A 106 7.83 10.29 -2.28
CA ALA A 106 9.26 10.44 -2.52
C ALA A 106 9.90 9.07 -2.73
N THR A 107 9.55 8.46 -3.85
CA THR A 107 10.22 7.30 -4.43
C THR A 107 10.54 7.65 -5.87
N HIS A 108 11.43 6.89 -6.50
CA HIS A 108 11.70 7.11 -7.91
C HIS A 108 10.49 6.79 -8.82
N ASN A 109 9.46 6.11 -8.31
CA ASN A 109 8.25 5.73 -9.05
C ASN A 109 7.07 6.71 -8.91
N TYR A 110 6.92 7.39 -7.76
CA TYR A 110 5.72 8.22 -7.46
C TYR A 110 5.93 9.71 -7.54
N GLY A 111 7.09 10.13 -8.07
CA GLY A 111 7.10 11.35 -8.84
C GLY A 111 7.37 12.65 -8.09
N ILE A 112 7.83 12.58 -6.84
CA ILE A 112 8.41 13.74 -6.16
C ILE A 112 9.82 13.42 -5.69
N ALA A 113 10.72 14.39 -5.80
CA ALA A 113 12.09 14.26 -5.31
C ALA A 113 12.42 15.47 -4.43
N PRO A 114 13.21 15.30 -3.37
CA PRO A 114 13.60 16.41 -2.53
C PRO A 114 14.60 17.30 -3.27
N VAL A 115 14.42 18.62 -3.19
CA VAL A 115 15.40 19.60 -3.68
C VAL A 115 16.68 19.46 -2.83
N PRO A 116 17.88 19.47 -3.43
CA PRO A 116 19.14 19.48 -2.69
C PRO A 116 19.13 20.49 -1.54
N LEU A 117 19.50 20.04 -0.33
CA LEU A 117 19.38 20.86 0.88
C LEU A 117 20.17 22.18 0.77
N ASP A 118 21.33 22.13 0.13
CA ASP A 118 22.15 23.33 -0.11
C ASP A 118 21.47 24.32 -1.05
N ILE A 119 20.69 23.84 -2.03
CA ILE A 119 19.90 24.70 -2.93
C ILE A 119 18.68 25.24 -2.19
N ALA A 120 17.95 24.38 -1.47
CA ALA A 120 16.75 24.77 -0.73
C ALA A 120 17.01 25.93 0.25
N ARG A 121 18.17 25.93 0.94
CA ARG A 121 18.60 27.01 1.86
C ARG A 121 18.89 28.37 1.19
N ARG A 122 19.05 28.39 -0.14
CA ARG A 122 19.29 29.60 -0.93
C ARG A 122 17.99 30.21 -1.47
N LEU A 123 16.86 29.52 -1.31
CA LEU A 123 15.56 30.00 -1.75
C LEU A 123 14.94 30.88 -0.65
N ASP A 124 14.61 32.11 -1.01
CA ASP A 124 13.86 33.04 -0.17
C ASP A 124 12.37 32.86 -0.42
N SER A 125 11.55 33.09 0.60
CA SER A 125 10.09 33.05 0.50
C SER A 125 9.47 34.17 1.32
N ASP A 126 8.21 34.49 1.07
CA ASP A 126 7.49 35.49 1.86
C ASP A 126 7.40 35.00 3.31
N GLY A 127 7.82 35.85 4.25
CA GLY A 127 7.79 35.52 5.69
C GLY A 127 8.79 34.43 6.13
N ASP A 128 9.80 34.12 5.31
CA ASP A 128 10.81 33.08 5.60
C ASP A 128 10.20 31.68 5.84
N GLU A 129 9.05 31.38 5.21
CA GLU A 129 8.34 30.10 5.35
C GLU A 129 9.23 28.90 4.99
N ILE A 130 9.94 28.96 3.85
CA ILE A 130 10.88 27.91 3.44
C ILE A 130 11.96 27.70 4.51
N ALA A 131 12.56 28.78 5.02
CA ALA A 131 13.61 28.68 6.03
C ALA A 131 13.08 28.07 7.34
N THR A 132 11.85 28.42 7.72
CA THR A 132 11.16 27.89 8.90
C THR A 132 10.92 26.38 8.78
N ILE A 133 10.42 25.92 7.64
CA ILE A 133 10.17 24.50 7.36
C ILE A 133 11.47 23.70 7.36
N LEU A 134 12.53 24.23 6.73
CA LEU A 134 13.84 23.57 6.73
C LEU A 134 14.44 23.52 8.15
N ALA A 135 14.23 24.57 8.95
CA ALA A 135 14.70 24.62 10.34
C ALA A 135 13.94 23.64 11.25
N SER A 136 12.67 23.34 10.95
CA SER A 136 11.90 22.30 11.65
C SER A 136 12.21 20.88 11.18
N GLY A 137 13.15 20.71 10.23
CA GLY A 137 13.55 19.40 9.69
C GLY A 137 12.73 18.92 8.50
N GLY A 138 11.87 19.78 7.93
CA GLY A 138 11.15 19.50 6.69
C GLY A 138 12.05 19.62 5.45
N TYR A 139 11.49 19.27 4.29
CA TYR A 139 12.16 19.33 3.00
C TYR A 139 11.34 20.10 1.98
N LEU A 140 12.02 20.65 0.98
CA LEU A 140 11.37 21.06 -0.26
C LEU A 140 11.41 19.91 -1.26
N TYR A 141 10.34 19.75 -2.02
CA TYR A 141 10.18 18.74 -3.05
C TYR A 141 9.90 19.40 -4.40
N TYR A 142 10.29 18.74 -5.48
CA TYR A 142 9.94 19.08 -6.85
C TYR A 142 9.30 17.88 -7.54
N SER A 143 8.53 18.12 -8.60
CA SER A 143 8.00 17.03 -9.42
C SER A 143 9.15 16.38 -10.19
N GLN A 144 9.33 15.07 -10.03
CA GLN A 144 10.27 14.34 -10.87
C GLN A 144 9.80 14.40 -12.33
N PRO A 145 10.72 14.51 -13.30
CA PRO A 145 10.36 14.55 -14.72
C PRO A 145 9.64 13.28 -15.21
N MET A 146 9.77 12.15 -14.51
CA MET A 146 9.17 10.86 -14.90
C MET A 146 7.83 10.51 -14.24
N ALA A 147 7.41 11.30 -13.25
CA ALA A 147 6.32 11.04 -12.30
C ALA A 147 4.99 10.54 -12.91
N THR A 148 4.64 11.05 -14.09
CA THR A 148 3.27 10.96 -14.64
C THR A 148 3.10 9.88 -15.69
N THR A 149 4.14 9.09 -15.97
CA THR A 149 4.12 8.21 -17.14
C THR A 149 3.53 6.83 -16.85
N SER A 150 3.48 6.38 -15.59
CA SER A 150 3.11 5.01 -15.19
C SER A 150 3.88 3.90 -15.94
N PHE A 151 4.93 4.25 -16.68
CA PHE A 151 5.74 3.34 -17.48
C PHE A 151 6.98 2.92 -16.70
N PHE A 152 7.50 1.73 -17.02
CA PHE A 152 8.80 1.28 -16.54
C PHE A 152 9.87 2.31 -16.92
N GLN A 153 10.66 2.73 -15.95
CA GLN A 153 11.62 3.84 -16.08
C GLN A 153 12.70 3.55 -17.12
N SER A 154 13.09 2.28 -17.26
CA SER A 154 14.03 1.83 -18.29
C SER A 154 13.51 2.05 -19.72
N SER A 155 12.22 2.27 -19.91
CA SER A 155 11.58 2.52 -21.21
C SER A 155 11.43 4.00 -21.54
N LEU A 156 11.77 4.90 -20.61
CA LEU A 156 11.61 6.34 -20.74
C LEU A 156 12.81 6.96 -21.45
N GLY A 157 12.57 7.58 -22.61
CA GLY A 157 13.58 8.36 -23.33
C GLY A 157 13.95 9.65 -22.57
N ALA A 158 14.96 10.37 -23.07
CA ALA A 158 15.27 11.70 -22.55
C ALA A 158 14.06 12.63 -22.73
N PHE A 159 13.70 13.38 -21.69
CA PHE A 159 12.59 14.35 -21.73
C PHE A 159 13.12 15.78 -21.74
N GLN A 160 12.31 16.69 -22.28
CA GLN A 160 12.57 18.12 -22.13
C GLN A 160 12.12 18.56 -20.73
N PRO A 161 12.86 19.47 -20.06
CA PRO A 161 12.48 19.98 -18.76
C PRO A 161 11.07 20.57 -18.81
N SER A 162 10.20 20.16 -17.90
CA SER A 162 8.84 20.66 -17.80
C SER A 162 8.76 21.85 -16.85
N GLU A 163 7.84 22.78 -17.10
CA GLU A 163 7.63 23.90 -16.17
C GLU A 163 7.19 23.45 -14.76
N THR A 164 6.67 22.23 -14.63
CA THR A 164 6.37 21.63 -13.33
C THR A 164 7.61 21.41 -12.46
N GLN A 165 8.82 21.39 -13.03
CA GLN A 165 10.07 21.31 -12.25
C GLN A 165 10.46 22.64 -11.59
N ARG A 166 9.89 23.76 -12.08
CA ARG A 166 10.00 25.08 -11.43
C ARG A 166 8.98 25.26 -10.30
N LEU A 167 8.09 24.30 -10.12
CA LEU A 167 7.20 24.24 -8.99
C LEU A 167 7.89 23.44 -7.89
N VAL A 168 8.16 24.09 -6.76
CA VAL A 168 8.62 23.43 -5.54
C VAL A 168 7.53 23.48 -4.50
N PHE A 169 7.50 22.51 -3.60
CA PHE A 169 6.51 22.48 -2.53
C PHE A 169 7.08 21.88 -1.26
N ALA A 170 6.38 22.11 -0.15
CA ALA A 170 6.67 21.51 1.13
C ALA A 170 5.38 20.99 1.77
N VAL A 171 5.54 20.12 2.74
CA VAL A 171 4.47 19.69 3.64
C VAL A 171 4.73 20.36 4.99
N ASP A 172 3.83 21.25 5.38
CA ASP A 172 3.85 21.91 6.68
C ASP A 172 2.96 21.16 7.68
N GLY A 173 3.44 21.06 8.91
CA GLY A 173 2.92 20.20 9.97
C GLY A 173 3.76 18.94 10.19
N TYR A 174 3.62 18.36 11.37
CA TYR A 174 4.37 17.16 11.75
C TYR A 174 3.83 15.91 11.05
N ALA A 175 4.74 15.10 10.51
CA ALA A 175 4.40 13.75 10.03
C ALA A 175 3.70 12.97 11.14
N GLN A 176 2.56 12.35 10.81
CA GLN A 176 1.72 11.64 11.77
C GLN A 176 2.24 10.21 12.02
N ALA A 177 3.49 10.12 12.46
CA ALA A 177 4.39 8.98 12.37
C ALA A 177 4.04 7.73 13.20
N ASN A 178 2.80 7.52 13.66
CA ASN A 178 2.44 6.37 14.49
C ASN A 178 1.34 5.47 13.90
N ALA A 179 0.90 5.73 12.68
CA ALA A 179 -0.03 4.85 11.97
C ALA A 179 0.74 3.72 11.26
N MET A 180 0.78 2.53 11.87
CA MET A 180 1.27 1.32 11.21
C MET A 180 0.22 0.85 10.19
N HIS A 181 0.61 0.73 8.92
CA HIS A 181 -0.29 0.26 7.85
C HIS A 181 -0.64 -1.22 7.98
N SER A 182 0.34 -2.03 8.35
CA SER A 182 0.20 -3.44 8.70
C SER A 182 0.76 -3.65 10.09
N PHE A 183 0.21 -4.63 10.82
CA PHE A 183 0.77 -4.98 12.12
C PHE A 183 2.09 -5.74 11.88
N PRO A 184 3.24 -5.22 12.32
CA PRO A 184 4.54 -5.74 11.88
C PRO A 184 4.89 -7.08 12.51
N TRP A 185 4.11 -7.62 13.45
CA TRP A 185 4.28 -8.99 13.93
C TRP A 185 3.41 -9.98 13.17
N LYS A 186 2.38 -9.51 12.47
CA LYS A 186 1.47 -10.30 11.62
C LYS A 186 0.75 -9.35 10.70
N ALA A 187 0.98 -9.45 9.39
CA ALA A 187 0.47 -8.58 8.34
C ALA A 187 -1.03 -8.80 8.09
N TRP A 188 -1.79 -8.78 9.18
CA TRP A 188 -3.21 -8.99 9.24
C TRP A 188 -3.97 -7.75 8.77
N PRO A 189 -5.17 -7.90 8.17
CA PRO A 189 -5.83 -9.14 7.77
C PRO A 189 -5.13 -9.92 6.68
N TYR A 190 -4.98 -11.24 6.87
CA TYR A 190 -4.69 -12.13 5.76
C TYR A 190 -5.95 -12.30 4.92
N TYR A 191 -5.82 -12.03 3.63
CA TYR A 191 -6.89 -12.24 2.67
C TYR A 191 -6.64 -13.52 1.90
N ILE A 192 -7.66 -14.36 1.80
CA ILE A 192 -7.60 -15.58 0.99
C ILE A 192 -8.89 -15.79 0.19
N PRO A 193 -8.86 -16.54 -0.91
CA PRO A 193 -10.08 -17.01 -1.54
C PRO A 193 -10.95 -17.76 -0.52
N TYR A 194 -12.26 -17.53 -0.53
CA TYR A 194 -13.23 -18.31 0.23
C TYR A 194 -14.21 -19.03 -0.71
N PRO A 195 -14.59 -20.29 -0.43
CA PRO A 195 -13.93 -21.18 0.52
C PRO A 195 -12.53 -21.62 0.03
N SER A 196 -11.64 -22.00 0.96
CA SER A 196 -10.27 -22.46 0.66
C SER A 196 -9.87 -23.66 1.53
N PRO A 197 -8.78 -24.36 1.19
CA PRO A 197 -8.16 -25.30 2.12
C PRO A 197 -7.49 -24.58 3.30
N PRO A 198 -6.99 -25.32 4.30
CA PRO A 198 -6.05 -24.77 5.28
C PRO A 198 -4.89 -24.06 4.57
N ILE A 199 -4.63 -22.81 4.92
CA ILE A 199 -3.57 -22.06 4.25
C ILE A 199 -2.22 -22.55 4.74
N HIS A 200 -1.32 -22.71 3.78
CA HIS A 200 0.04 -23.13 4.00
C HIS A 200 0.97 -22.32 3.09
N GLY A 201 2.24 -22.29 3.43
CA GLY A 201 3.27 -21.76 2.56
C GLY A 201 4.61 -22.41 2.81
N THR A 202 5.47 -22.33 1.81
CA THR A 202 6.88 -22.73 1.92
C THR A 202 7.61 -21.73 2.79
N HIS A 203 8.37 -22.23 3.75
CA HIS A 203 9.15 -21.42 4.65
C HIS A 203 10.58 -21.95 4.75
N ARG A 204 11.52 -21.11 5.23
CA ARG A 204 12.82 -21.62 5.65
C ARG A 204 12.69 -22.30 7.01
N ASP A 205 13.37 -23.44 7.13
CA ASP A 205 13.36 -24.31 8.31
C ASP A 205 13.80 -23.58 9.59
N GLU A 206 14.73 -22.63 9.45
CA GLU A 206 15.30 -21.82 10.55
C GLU A 206 14.28 -20.91 11.25
N PHE A 207 13.13 -20.66 10.62
CA PHE A 207 12.07 -19.80 11.16
C PHE A 207 10.82 -20.58 11.55
N LEU A 208 10.84 -21.91 11.42
CA LEU A 208 9.73 -22.75 11.86
C LEU A 208 9.82 -23.02 13.36
N PRO A 209 8.69 -23.05 14.10
CA PRO A 209 8.72 -23.42 15.50
C PRO A 209 9.32 -24.81 15.71
N THR A 210 9.99 -25.00 16.83
CA THR A 210 10.41 -26.34 17.25
C THR A 210 9.17 -27.22 17.40
N GLY A 211 9.11 -28.33 16.65
CA GLY A 211 7.93 -29.20 16.62
C GLY A 211 6.80 -28.74 15.69
N ALA A 212 7.01 -27.70 14.88
CA ALA A 212 6.10 -27.35 13.80
C ALA A 212 5.85 -28.58 12.93
N ILE A 213 4.59 -28.81 12.56
CA ILE A 213 4.27 -29.85 11.60
C ILE A 213 4.83 -29.39 10.26
N ARG A 214 5.91 -30.06 9.83
CA ARG A 214 6.57 -29.82 8.57
C ARG A 214 5.85 -30.61 7.49
N TYR A 215 5.40 -29.92 6.46
CA TYR A 215 4.93 -30.55 5.25
C TYR A 215 6.03 -30.43 4.22
N VAL A 216 6.76 -31.51 4.00
CA VAL A 216 7.67 -31.57 2.85
C VAL A 216 6.82 -31.66 1.59
N ALA A 217 6.97 -30.69 0.69
CA ALA A 217 6.44 -30.83 -0.65
C ALA A 217 7.15 -32.03 -1.31
N ARG A 218 6.39 -33.02 -1.77
CA ARG A 218 6.95 -34.31 -2.24
C ARG A 218 7.89 -34.06 -3.44
N GLY A 219 9.19 -34.29 -3.26
CA GLY A 219 10.25 -34.00 -4.25
C GLY A 219 11.30 -32.98 -3.78
N TYR A 220 11.00 -32.24 -2.71
CA TYR A 220 11.97 -31.48 -1.94
C TYR A 220 12.50 -32.34 -0.80
N THR A 221 13.77 -32.19 -0.43
CA THR A 221 14.26 -32.71 0.84
C THR A 221 13.68 -31.86 1.98
N GLU A 222 13.60 -32.39 3.21
CA GLU A 222 13.25 -31.58 4.39
C GLU A 222 14.08 -30.29 4.48
N SER A 223 15.31 -30.31 3.93
CA SER A 223 16.21 -29.16 3.90
C SER A 223 15.90 -28.06 2.88
N ASP A 224 15.07 -28.30 1.85
CA ASP A 224 14.98 -27.34 0.72
C ASP A 224 13.92 -26.23 0.92
N ALA A 225 12.74 -26.55 1.45
CA ALA A 225 11.67 -25.60 1.75
C ALA A 225 10.48 -26.31 2.45
N PRO A 226 10.55 -26.59 3.77
CA PRO A 226 9.41 -27.12 4.50
C PRO A 226 8.20 -26.20 4.32
N SER A 227 7.07 -26.75 3.91
CA SER A 227 5.79 -26.03 3.98
C SER A 227 5.21 -26.19 5.38
N TYR A 228 4.48 -25.20 5.86
CA TYR A 228 3.76 -25.29 7.14
C TYR A 228 2.40 -24.60 7.01
N CYS A 229 1.45 -24.96 7.87
CA CYS A 229 0.12 -24.39 7.90
C CYS A 229 0.16 -23.25 8.91
N TYR A 230 0.06 -22.01 8.46
CA TYR A 230 0.15 -20.85 9.37
C TYR A 230 -1.18 -20.53 10.05
N GLU A 231 -2.26 -21.20 9.66
CA GLU A 231 -3.57 -21.09 10.31
C GLU A 231 -3.70 -22.01 11.53
N THR A 232 -2.86 -23.05 11.63
CA THR A 232 -2.86 -23.95 12.80
C THR A 232 -2.31 -23.27 14.05
N CYS A 233 -1.86 -22.01 13.93
CA CYS A 233 -0.95 -21.34 14.82
C CYS A 233 -1.56 -20.73 16.09
N ASN A 234 -2.53 -21.38 16.71
CA ASN A 234 -2.68 -21.20 18.15
C ASN A 234 -1.50 -21.86 18.88
N ASP A 235 -1.34 -21.51 20.16
CA ASP A 235 -0.41 -22.10 21.12
C ASP A 235 -0.16 -23.60 20.81
N PRO A 236 1.09 -24.07 20.63
CA PRO A 236 1.38 -25.50 20.43
C PRO A 236 0.91 -26.38 21.61
N ALA A 237 0.55 -25.78 22.75
CA ALA A 237 -0.15 -26.44 23.84
C ALA A 237 -1.67 -26.58 23.62
N ASP A 238 -2.26 -25.89 22.64
CA ASP A 238 -3.64 -26.08 22.20
C ASP A 238 -3.76 -27.44 21.50
N PRO A 239 -4.46 -28.43 22.07
CA PRO A 239 -4.60 -29.76 21.47
C PRO A 239 -5.27 -29.71 20.09
N THR A 240 -5.95 -28.61 19.75
CA THR A 240 -6.54 -28.38 18.42
C THR A 240 -5.52 -28.03 17.33
N PHE A 241 -4.29 -27.67 17.71
CA PHE A 241 -3.15 -27.43 16.80
C PHE A 241 -2.94 -28.63 15.85
N SER A 242 -2.96 -29.84 16.42
CA SER A 242 -2.81 -31.08 15.65
C SER A 242 -4.03 -31.41 14.79
N GLU A 243 -5.20 -30.84 15.08
CA GLU A 243 -6.46 -31.23 14.43
C GLU A 243 -6.64 -30.56 13.07
N MET A 244 -6.36 -29.25 12.95
CA MET A 244 -6.42 -28.57 11.65
C MET A 244 -5.34 -29.09 10.69
N ALA A 245 -4.16 -29.41 11.20
CA ALA A 245 -3.10 -30.05 10.44
C ALA A 245 -3.58 -31.34 9.76
N LYS A 246 -4.47 -32.10 10.41
CA LYS A 246 -5.02 -33.34 9.84
C LYS A 246 -5.99 -33.12 8.68
N VAL A 247 -6.58 -31.92 8.57
CA VAL A 247 -7.37 -31.51 7.39
C VAL A 247 -6.46 -31.17 6.22
N PHE A 248 -5.20 -30.83 6.49
CA PHE A 248 -4.20 -30.56 5.47
C PHE A 248 -3.48 -31.84 5.03
N ASP A 249 -2.88 -32.60 5.96
CA ASP A 249 -2.12 -33.83 5.69
C ASP A 249 -2.14 -34.75 6.92
N HIS A 250 -2.71 -35.95 6.78
CA HIS A 250 -2.75 -36.96 7.85
C HIS A 250 -2.68 -38.38 7.32
N VAL A 251 -2.07 -39.28 8.09
CA VAL A 251 -2.04 -40.71 7.80
C VAL A 251 -2.67 -41.48 8.95
N GLU A 252 -3.75 -42.21 8.66
CA GLU A 252 -4.41 -43.07 9.64
C GLU A 252 -4.82 -44.39 8.99
N ALA A 253 -4.54 -45.50 9.67
CA ALA A 253 -4.85 -46.86 9.21
C ALA A 253 -4.36 -47.17 7.77
N GLY A 254 -3.23 -46.59 7.36
CA GLY A 254 -2.65 -46.80 6.03
C GLY A 254 -3.26 -45.96 4.90
N ALA A 255 -4.24 -45.11 5.19
CA ALA A 255 -4.82 -44.16 4.24
C ALA A 255 -4.33 -42.73 4.51
N THR A 256 -4.19 -41.95 3.44
CA THR A 256 -3.83 -40.52 3.47
C THR A 256 -5.08 -39.66 3.40
N TYR A 257 -5.20 -38.69 4.29
CA TYR A 257 -6.33 -37.76 4.41
C TYR A 257 -5.84 -36.32 4.29
N GLY A 258 -6.76 -35.43 3.92
CA GLY A 258 -6.53 -33.98 3.86
C GLY A 258 -6.31 -33.42 2.46
N TYR A 259 -6.15 -32.10 2.40
CA TYR A 259 -6.02 -31.35 1.15
C TYR A 259 -4.74 -31.69 0.37
N LYS A 260 -3.61 -31.88 1.05
CA LYS A 260 -2.32 -32.07 0.39
C LYS A 260 -2.26 -33.35 -0.44
N PRO A 261 -2.62 -34.53 0.08
CA PRO A 261 -2.72 -35.74 -0.73
C PRO A 261 -3.63 -35.57 -1.95
N TYR A 262 -4.72 -34.82 -1.82
CA TYR A 262 -5.66 -34.57 -2.91
C TYR A 262 -5.12 -33.59 -3.98
N ALA A 263 -4.51 -32.46 -3.58
CA ALA A 263 -4.23 -31.34 -4.47
C ALA A 263 -2.82 -31.31 -5.05
N TYR A 264 -1.83 -31.82 -4.32
CA TYR A 264 -0.42 -31.72 -4.73
C TYR A 264 0.13 -32.98 -5.40
N ASP A 265 -0.68 -34.04 -5.59
CA ASP A 265 -0.16 -35.35 -6.01
C ASP A 265 -0.91 -35.99 -7.19
N PRO A 266 -0.61 -35.60 -8.46
CA PRO A 266 -0.73 -36.62 -9.51
C PRO A 266 0.30 -36.64 -10.65
N GLY A 267 1.30 -35.75 -10.74
CA GLY A 267 2.13 -35.76 -11.98
C GLY A 267 3.38 -34.88 -12.07
N ALA A 268 3.80 -34.18 -11.01
CA ALA A 268 5.05 -33.41 -11.06
C ALA A 268 6.31 -34.28 -10.85
N PHE A 269 6.17 -35.48 -10.28
CA PHE A 269 7.26 -36.46 -10.14
C PHE A 269 6.74 -37.89 -10.36
N PRO A 270 7.40 -38.72 -11.18
CA PRO A 270 6.89 -40.03 -11.59
C PRO A 270 6.91 -41.02 -10.42
N GLY A 271 5.74 -41.44 -9.93
CA GLY A 271 5.64 -42.54 -8.96
C GLY A 271 4.33 -42.76 -8.21
N ASN A 272 3.40 -41.79 -8.13
CA ASN A 272 2.13 -41.98 -7.40
C ASN A 272 0.96 -41.13 -7.94
N ALA A 273 0.45 -41.48 -9.12
CA ALA A 273 -0.71 -40.82 -9.74
C ALA A 273 -2.07 -41.13 -9.05
N ALA A 274 -2.08 -41.71 -7.85
CA ALA A 274 -3.26 -42.33 -7.24
C ALA A 274 -4.09 -41.40 -6.33
N ASP A 275 -3.56 -40.26 -5.88
CA ASP A 275 -4.17 -39.49 -4.79
C ASP A 275 -4.89 -38.19 -5.22
N CYS A 276 -4.57 -37.56 -6.35
CA CYS A 276 -5.52 -36.66 -7.04
C CYS A 276 -6.56 -37.51 -7.80
N SER A 277 -7.39 -38.19 -7.03
CA SER A 277 -8.40 -39.14 -7.49
C SER A 277 -9.74 -38.83 -6.84
N PRO A 278 -10.83 -39.45 -7.32
CA PRO A 278 -12.10 -39.40 -6.63
C PRO A 278 -11.95 -39.80 -5.15
N ASP A 279 -11.23 -40.87 -4.85
CA ASP A 279 -11.00 -41.32 -3.48
C ASP A 279 -10.24 -40.29 -2.64
N GLY A 280 -9.23 -39.62 -3.21
CA GLY A 280 -8.53 -38.54 -2.52
C GLY A 280 -9.41 -37.34 -2.19
N ALA A 281 -10.27 -36.93 -3.12
CA ALA A 281 -11.26 -35.86 -2.88
C ALA A 281 -12.26 -36.26 -1.78
N MET A 282 -12.72 -37.52 -1.78
CA MET A 282 -13.57 -38.06 -0.72
C MET A 282 -12.86 -38.09 0.64
N ARG A 283 -11.61 -38.54 0.70
CA ARG A 283 -10.80 -38.54 1.93
C ARG A 283 -10.53 -37.13 2.44
N TYR A 284 -10.32 -36.16 1.57
CA TYR A 284 -10.22 -34.75 1.96
C TYR A 284 -11.54 -34.26 2.57
N PHE A 285 -12.67 -34.54 1.93
CA PHE A 285 -13.99 -34.19 2.47
C PHE A 285 -14.28 -34.88 3.81
N GLN A 286 -13.92 -36.15 3.96
CA GLN A 286 -14.02 -36.89 5.23
C GLN A 286 -13.18 -36.26 6.34
N ALA A 287 -11.97 -35.79 6.04
CA ALA A 287 -11.12 -35.09 7.01
C ALA A 287 -11.72 -33.74 7.44
N ALA A 288 -12.26 -32.96 6.49
CA ALA A 288 -12.95 -31.71 6.82
C ALA A 288 -14.23 -31.94 7.64
N LEU A 289 -14.98 -33.00 7.33
CA LEU A 289 -16.18 -33.41 8.06
C LEU A 289 -15.84 -33.91 9.48
N TRP A 290 -14.76 -34.67 9.61
CA TRP A 290 -14.20 -35.05 10.91
C TRP A 290 -13.80 -33.83 11.73
N TYR A 291 -13.12 -32.84 11.13
CA TYR A 291 -12.70 -31.64 11.83
C TYR A 291 -13.89 -30.83 12.35
N ALA A 292 -14.94 -30.67 11.54
CA ALA A 292 -16.21 -30.09 11.99
C ALA A 292 -16.80 -30.88 13.17
N ALA A 293 -16.81 -32.21 13.11
CA ALA A 293 -17.27 -33.04 14.24
C ALA A 293 -16.45 -32.79 15.51
N ARG A 294 -15.12 -32.72 15.34
CA ARG A 294 -14.13 -32.62 16.41
C ARG A 294 -14.21 -31.33 17.19
N ILE A 295 -14.38 -30.20 16.50
CA ILE A 295 -14.46 -28.88 17.16
C ILE A 295 -15.80 -28.65 17.85
N GLY A 296 -16.70 -29.64 17.81
CA GLY A 296 -18.00 -29.57 18.49
C GLY A 296 -19.05 -28.79 17.72
N THR A 297 -18.75 -28.28 16.52
CA THR A 297 -19.77 -27.64 15.69
C THR A 297 -20.90 -28.61 15.38
N LEU A 298 -20.60 -29.90 15.13
CA LEU A 298 -21.66 -30.87 14.84
C LEU A 298 -22.48 -31.33 16.06
N ASN A 299 -22.00 -31.17 17.30
CA ASN A 299 -22.70 -31.69 18.49
C ASN A 299 -23.85 -30.78 18.99
N GLY A 300 -23.94 -29.55 18.49
CA GLY A 300 -25.09 -28.65 18.69
C GLY A 300 -25.84 -28.33 17.39
N TRP A 301 -25.34 -28.79 16.25
CA TRP A 301 -26.02 -28.66 14.97
C TRP A 301 -27.02 -29.81 14.86
N SER A 302 -28.31 -29.50 14.78
CA SER A 302 -29.31 -30.55 14.51
C SER A 302 -28.90 -31.33 13.25
N THR A 303 -29.39 -32.56 13.14
CA THR A 303 -29.27 -33.37 11.92
C THR A 303 -29.73 -32.64 10.63
N ASP A 304 -30.39 -31.48 10.78
CA ASP A 304 -30.85 -30.57 9.73
C ASP A 304 -29.80 -29.54 9.27
N PHE A 305 -28.54 -29.60 9.75
CA PHE A 305 -27.40 -28.90 9.10
C PHE A 305 -27.17 -29.32 7.63
N HIS A 306 -27.97 -30.25 7.17
CA HIS A 306 -27.98 -30.84 5.85
C HIS A 306 -29.22 -30.46 5.04
N ASP A 307 -30.06 -29.55 5.55
CA ASP A 307 -31.28 -29.13 4.88
C ASP A 307 -31.08 -27.80 4.12
N PRO A 308 -30.95 -27.84 2.78
CA PRO A 308 -30.86 -26.64 1.96
C PRO A 308 -32.12 -25.75 2.04
N ALA A 309 -33.24 -26.24 2.59
CA ALA A 309 -34.43 -25.41 2.82
C ALA A 309 -34.21 -24.31 3.88
N ASP A 310 -33.21 -24.45 4.76
CA ASP A 310 -32.95 -23.53 5.86
C ASP A 310 -31.82 -22.51 5.57
N ALA A 311 -31.30 -22.47 4.33
CA ALA A 311 -30.22 -21.55 3.94
C ALA A 311 -30.57 -20.05 4.14
N THR A 312 -31.86 -19.71 4.27
CA THR A 312 -32.33 -18.35 4.57
C THR A 312 -32.37 -18.03 6.08
N GLN A 313 -32.27 -19.03 6.96
CA GLN A 313 -32.18 -18.84 8.41
C GLN A 313 -30.74 -18.92 8.91
N PHE A 314 -29.86 -18.10 8.34
CA PHE A 314 -28.55 -17.82 8.92
C PHE A 314 -28.69 -16.96 10.21
N ARG A 315 -29.53 -17.41 11.16
CA ARG A 315 -29.95 -16.72 12.39
C ARG A 315 -29.23 -17.23 13.64
N ARG A 316 -28.38 -18.24 13.55
CA ARG A 316 -27.75 -18.81 14.76
C ARG A 316 -26.64 -17.90 15.25
N ALA A 317 -26.68 -17.51 16.53
CA ALA A 317 -25.48 -17.02 17.21
C ALA A 317 -24.37 -18.08 17.06
N PHE A 318 -23.11 -17.64 17.07
CA PHE A 318 -21.98 -18.58 17.20
C PHE A 318 -22.26 -19.49 18.41
N ILE A 319 -21.95 -20.78 18.32
CA ILE A 319 -22.21 -21.72 19.43
C ILE A 319 -21.49 -21.23 20.68
N ASP A 320 -20.30 -20.67 20.46
CA ASP A 320 -19.50 -19.97 21.45
C ASP A 320 -18.76 -18.82 20.75
N GLU A 321 -19.03 -17.58 21.16
CA GLU A 321 -18.36 -16.40 20.62
C GLU A 321 -16.83 -16.49 20.78
N ALA A 322 -16.34 -17.10 21.87
CA ALA A 322 -14.91 -17.28 22.11
C ALA A 322 -14.25 -18.26 21.11
N ASN A 323 -15.03 -19.09 20.42
CA ASN A 323 -14.55 -20.08 19.46
C ASN A 323 -15.11 -19.86 18.05
N ALA A 324 -15.69 -18.69 17.78
CA ALA A 324 -16.33 -18.36 16.50
C ALA A 324 -15.42 -18.58 15.28
N TYR A 325 -14.14 -18.25 15.40
CA TYR A 325 -13.14 -18.45 14.34
C TYR A 325 -12.96 -19.94 13.95
N ARG A 326 -13.10 -20.87 14.91
CA ARG A 326 -13.01 -22.32 14.65
C ARG A 326 -14.18 -22.79 13.81
N GLU A 327 -15.37 -22.25 14.04
CA GLU A 327 -16.55 -22.54 13.21
C GLU A 327 -16.34 -22.05 11.78
N VAL A 328 -15.78 -20.85 11.60
CA VAL A 328 -15.41 -20.30 10.29
C VAL A 328 -14.44 -21.22 9.58
N HIS A 329 -13.39 -21.69 10.27
CA HIS A 329 -12.42 -22.62 9.72
C HIS A 329 -13.05 -23.95 9.28
N ALA A 330 -13.83 -24.60 10.15
CA ALA A 330 -14.47 -25.87 9.80
C ALA A 330 -15.41 -25.72 8.62
N MET A 331 -16.25 -24.68 8.60
CA MET A 331 -17.17 -24.45 7.50
C MET A 331 -16.42 -24.15 6.20
N ARG A 332 -15.36 -23.34 6.26
CA ARG A 332 -14.52 -23.03 5.10
C ARG A 332 -13.89 -24.29 4.51
N PHE A 333 -13.26 -25.13 5.34
CA PHE A 333 -12.64 -26.37 4.87
C PHE A 333 -13.67 -27.35 4.32
N LEU A 334 -14.81 -27.46 4.98
CA LEU A 334 -15.91 -28.33 4.56
C LEU A 334 -16.47 -27.89 3.20
N ALA A 335 -16.73 -26.60 3.02
CA ALA A 335 -17.22 -26.04 1.78
C ALA A 335 -16.21 -26.19 0.63
N HIS A 336 -14.93 -25.95 0.89
CA HIS A 336 -13.88 -26.15 -0.09
C HIS A 336 -13.74 -27.62 -0.50
N ALA A 337 -13.67 -28.53 0.47
CA ALA A 337 -13.59 -29.96 0.21
C ALA A 337 -14.84 -30.51 -0.50
N ALA A 338 -16.03 -30.02 -0.15
CA ALA A 338 -17.28 -30.38 -0.83
C ALA A 338 -17.26 -29.92 -2.29
N THR A 339 -16.77 -28.71 -2.55
CA THR A 339 -16.60 -28.19 -3.91
C THR A 339 -15.59 -29.02 -4.71
N CYS A 340 -14.53 -29.53 -4.08
CA CYS A 340 -13.57 -30.42 -4.74
C CYS A 340 -14.20 -31.73 -5.26
N LEU A 341 -15.29 -32.21 -4.66
CA LEU A 341 -16.02 -33.39 -5.15
C LEU A 341 -16.61 -33.13 -6.56
N THR A 342 -17.02 -31.91 -6.89
CA THR A 342 -17.62 -31.62 -8.20
C THR A 342 -16.63 -31.73 -9.36
N ARG A 343 -15.32 -31.86 -9.07
CA ARG A 343 -14.30 -32.20 -10.06
C ARG A 343 -14.46 -33.64 -10.59
N TRP A 344 -14.95 -34.56 -9.75
CA TRP A 344 -14.94 -36.00 -10.01
C TRP A 344 -16.34 -36.59 -10.21
N TRP A 345 -17.34 -35.98 -9.59
CA TRP A 345 -18.73 -36.41 -9.70
C TRP A 345 -19.56 -35.35 -10.42
N MET A 346 -20.28 -35.80 -11.44
CA MET A 346 -21.17 -34.96 -12.23
C MET A 346 -22.40 -34.57 -11.43
N HIS A 347 -23.07 -33.50 -11.87
CA HIS A 347 -24.30 -33.02 -11.23
C HIS A 347 -25.36 -34.13 -11.07
N ALA A 348 -25.50 -35.02 -12.07
CA ALA A 348 -26.45 -36.15 -12.01
C ALA A 348 -26.16 -37.15 -10.89
N GLU A 349 -24.88 -37.39 -10.58
CA GLU A 349 -24.45 -38.30 -9.49
C GLU A 349 -24.61 -37.67 -8.11
N LEU A 350 -24.63 -36.33 -8.08
CA LEU A 350 -24.87 -35.52 -6.88
C LEU A 350 -26.35 -35.17 -6.69
N GLN A 351 -27.25 -35.72 -7.51
CA GLN A 351 -28.69 -35.70 -7.26
C GLN A 351 -29.12 -36.88 -6.39
N SER A 352 -30.37 -36.92 -5.94
CA SER A 352 -30.90 -37.96 -5.04
C SER A 352 -30.61 -39.38 -5.55
N PRO A 353 -29.99 -40.27 -4.75
CA PRO A 353 -29.79 -40.17 -3.29
C PRO A 353 -28.53 -39.40 -2.84
N GLY A 354 -27.64 -39.02 -3.76
CA GLY A 354 -26.35 -38.38 -3.50
C GLY A 354 -25.19 -39.37 -3.42
N LEU A 355 -23.97 -38.83 -3.40
CA LEU A 355 -22.73 -39.58 -3.23
C LEU A 355 -22.58 -40.03 -1.76
N PRO A 356 -22.55 -41.33 -1.44
CA PRO A 356 -22.33 -41.79 -0.08
C PRO A 356 -20.91 -41.45 0.40
N ILE A 357 -20.81 -40.70 1.50
CA ILE A 357 -19.58 -40.41 2.22
C ILE A 357 -19.55 -41.30 3.47
N PRO A 358 -18.71 -42.35 3.50
CA PRO A 358 -18.62 -43.22 4.67
C PRO A 358 -17.96 -42.49 5.84
N PRO A 359 -18.28 -42.86 7.08
CA PRO A 359 -17.65 -42.29 8.25
C PRO A 359 -16.19 -42.73 8.33
N VAL A 360 -15.31 -41.88 8.84
CA VAL A 360 -13.92 -42.22 9.14
C VAL A 360 -13.58 -41.90 10.58
N THR A 361 -12.81 -42.77 11.23
CA THR A 361 -12.22 -42.49 12.54
C THR A 361 -10.83 -41.92 12.36
N ILE A 362 -10.65 -40.67 12.74
CA ILE A 362 -9.34 -40.00 12.79
C ILE A 362 -9.09 -39.65 14.26
N SER A 363 -7.95 -40.09 14.81
CA SER A 363 -7.56 -39.81 16.20
C SER A 363 -8.64 -40.17 17.23
N GLY A 364 -9.32 -41.30 17.01
CA GLY A 364 -10.35 -41.84 17.90
C GLY A 364 -11.73 -41.19 17.80
N ILE A 365 -11.94 -40.20 16.92
CA ILE A 365 -13.24 -39.57 16.69
C ILE A 365 -13.74 -39.93 15.30
N THR A 366 -14.98 -40.40 15.22
CA THR A 366 -15.63 -40.82 13.98
C THR A 366 -16.42 -39.66 13.36
N SER A 367 -16.14 -39.31 12.11
CA SER A 367 -16.95 -38.38 11.34
C SER A 367 -18.34 -38.97 11.05
N PRO A 368 -19.39 -38.15 10.90
CA PRO A 368 -20.69 -38.66 10.51
C PRO A 368 -20.69 -39.24 9.10
N ALA A 369 -21.47 -40.30 8.90
CA ALA A 369 -21.82 -40.77 7.56
C ALA A 369 -22.81 -39.78 6.92
N MET A 370 -22.65 -39.45 5.64
CA MET A 370 -23.60 -38.59 4.95
C MET A 370 -23.71 -38.90 3.45
N ALA A 371 -24.90 -38.70 2.87
CA ALA A 371 -25.04 -38.65 1.42
C ALA A 371 -24.85 -37.21 0.94
N MET A 372 -23.82 -36.97 0.13
CA MET A 372 -23.49 -35.67 -0.44
C MET A 372 -24.32 -35.41 -1.69
N THR A 373 -25.09 -34.33 -1.68
CA THR A 373 -25.87 -33.88 -2.84
C THR A 373 -25.38 -32.52 -3.31
N HIS A 374 -25.72 -32.14 -4.54
CA HIS A 374 -25.43 -30.80 -5.06
C HIS A 374 -26.02 -29.71 -4.15
N GLY A 375 -27.24 -29.92 -3.63
CA GLY A 375 -27.87 -29.00 -2.67
C GLY A 375 -27.04 -28.80 -1.40
N LYS A 376 -26.38 -29.85 -0.90
CA LYS A 376 -25.48 -29.76 0.27
C LYS A 376 -24.17 -29.04 -0.05
N ILE A 377 -23.62 -29.25 -1.25
CA ILE A 377 -22.41 -28.53 -1.69
C ILE A 377 -22.70 -27.02 -1.75
N VAL A 378 -23.82 -26.63 -2.40
CA VAL A 378 -24.26 -25.23 -2.44
C VAL A 378 -24.51 -24.69 -1.03
N TYR A 379 -25.19 -25.46 -0.19
CA TYR A 379 -25.45 -25.07 1.20
C TYR A 379 -24.15 -24.81 1.98
N PHE A 380 -23.14 -25.68 1.89
CA PHE A 380 -21.86 -25.45 2.57
C PHE A 380 -21.13 -24.23 2.02
N HIS A 381 -21.14 -24.04 0.70
CA HIS A 381 -20.56 -22.85 0.07
C HIS A 381 -21.20 -21.55 0.59
N GLU A 382 -22.53 -21.43 0.47
CA GLU A 382 -23.25 -20.23 0.92
C GLU A 382 -23.13 -20.04 2.44
N SER A 383 -23.12 -21.12 3.21
CA SER A 383 -22.93 -21.07 4.65
C SER A 383 -21.52 -20.58 5.01
N ALA A 384 -20.47 -21.03 4.32
CA ALA A 384 -19.11 -20.55 4.52
C ALA A 384 -19.00 -19.06 4.24
N MET A 385 -19.57 -18.60 3.12
CA MET A 385 -19.57 -17.18 2.74
C MET A 385 -20.34 -16.33 3.75
N ASN A 386 -21.53 -16.75 4.16
CA ASN A 386 -22.31 -16.01 5.15
C ASN A 386 -21.63 -16.00 6.54
N LEU A 387 -21.04 -17.13 6.94
CA LEU A 387 -20.36 -17.25 8.24
C LEU A 387 -19.14 -16.34 8.33
N VAL A 388 -18.28 -16.35 7.30
CA VAL A 388 -17.07 -15.51 7.31
C VAL A 388 -17.42 -14.02 7.27
N MET A 389 -18.44 -13.63 6.50
CA MET A 389 -18.88 -12.23 6.43
C MET A 389 -19.44 -11.76 7.77
N ARG A 390 -20.25 -12.60 8.43
CA ARG A 390 -20.74 -12.31 9.77
C ARG A 390 -19.59 -12.21 10.77
N TYR A 391 -18.71 -13.20 10.79
CA TYR A 391 -17.54 -13.21 11.67
C TYR A 391 -16.69 -11.95 11.50
N ALA A 392 -16.37 -11.55 10.27
CA ALA A 392 -15.60 -10.33 10.00
C ALA A 392 -16.30 -9.06 10.50
N SER A 393 -17.62 -8.99 10.37
CA SER A 393 -18.40 -7.84 10.85
C SER A 393 -18.62 -7.82 12.37
N SER A 394 -18.76 -8.99 13.00
CA SER A 394 -19.09 -9.12 14.43
C SER A 394 -17.84 -9.17 15.32
N PHE A 395 -16.73 -9.72 14.81
CA PHE A 395 -15.48 -9.90 15.55
C PHE A 395 -14.30 -9.37 14.73
N PRO A 396 -14.24 -8.06 14.49
CA PRO A 396 -13.18 -7.50 13.65
C PRO A 396 -11.80 -7.58 14.33
N TYR A 397 -11.76 -7.63 15.67
CA TYR A 397 -10.56 -7.83 16.50
C TYR A 397 -10.18 -9.29 16.73
N ASP A 398 -10.99 -10.25 16.28
CA ASP A 398 -10.64 -11.67 16.33
C ASP A 398 -9.91 -12.07 15.04
N PHE A 399 -8.62 -12.36 15.17
CA PHE A 399 -7.71 -12.68 14.08
C PHE A 399 -7.56 -14.20 13.89
N GLY A 400 -8.44 -14.98 14.52
CA GLY A 400 -8.42 -16.44 14.46
C GLY A 400 -8.75 -17.02 13.09
N ALA A 401 -9.44 -16.28 12.21
CA ALA A 401 -9.78 -16.71 10.85
C ALA A 401 -9.54 -15.59 9.81
N PRO A 402 -8.93 -15.90 8.64
CA PRO A 402 -8.56 -14.88 7.65
C PRO A 402 -9.79 -14.29 6.97
N ARG A 403 -9.59 -13.13 6.35
CA ARG A 403 -10.65 -12.38 5.68
C ARG A 403 -10.87 -12.88 4.25
N PRO A 404 -12.10 -12.81 3.73
CA PRO A 404 -12.40 -13.26 2.37
C PRO A 404 -11.88 -12.28 1.34
N HIS A 405 -11.03 -12.76 0.44
CA HIS A 405 -10.47 -11.96 -0.65
C HIS A 405 -11.55 -11.46 -1.61
N GLN A 406 -12.61 -12.23 -1.83
CA GLN A 406 -13.71 -11.86 -2.74
C GLN A 406 -14.61 -10.76 -2.18
N ARG A 407 -14.47 -10.40 -0.90
CA ARG A 407 -15.35 -9.42 -0.27
C ARG A 407 -14.66 -8.76 0.92
N ALA A 408 -13.64 -7.97 0.64
CA ALA A 408 -13.05 -7.11 1.65
C ALA A 408 -14.12 -6.17 2.24
N THR A 409 -14.15 -6.04 3.55
CA THR A 409 -15.05 -5.14 4.26
C THR A 409 -14.28 -4.08 5.02
N MET A 410 -14.94 -2.95 5.29
CA MET A 410 -14.37 -1.90 6.15
C MET A 410 -14.04 -2.39 7.57
N MET A 411 -14.58 -3.54 8.00
CA MET A 411 -14.34 -4.16 9.30
C MET A 411 -13.11 -5.08 9.31
N ASP A 412 -12.54 -5.38 8.15
CA ASP A 412 -11.36 -6.27 8.05
C ASP A 412 -10.12 -5.63 8.66
N HIS A 413 -10.06 -4.30 8.61
CA HIS A 413 -9.13 -3.46 9.35
C HIS A 413 -9.96 -2.70 10.38
N PRO A 414 -10.34 -3.30 11.53
CA PRO A 414 -11.21 -2.66 12.51
C PRO A 414 -10.80 -1.21 12.74
N LEU A 415 -11.67 -0.30 12.33
CA LEU A 415 -11.49 1.11 12.53
C LEU A 415 -11.44 1.38 14.03
N ILE A 416 -10.28 1.81 14.50
CA ILE A 416 -10.20 2.57 15.73
C ILE A 416 -10.78 3.94 15.40
N GLU A 417 -12.00 4.14 15.89
CA GLU A 417 -12.75 5.39 15.97
C GLU A 417 -13.41 5.88 14.67
N TRP A 418 -14.64 5.41 14.44
CA TRP A 418 -15.61 6.17 13.64
C TRP A 418 -16.79 6.55 14.54
N ASP A 419 -16.85 7.85 14.83
CA ASP A 419 -18.00 8.59 15.36
C ASP A 419 -18.42 8.26 16.81
N LEU A 420 -17.64 8.73 17.80
CA LEU A 420 -17.94 8.55 19.23
C LEU A 420 -18.98 9.53 19.81
N PHE A 421 -19.58 10.42 19.03
CA PHE A 421 -20.33 11.55 19.61
C PHE A 421 -21.76 11.75 19.10
N ALA A 422 -22.33 10.79 18.37
CA ALA A 422 -23.77 10.79 18.08
C ALA A 422 -24.38 9.40 18.26
N GLN A 423 -25.67 9.34 18.65
CA GLN A 423 -26.43 8.10 18.51
C GLN A 423 -26.41 7.68 17.03
N PRO A 424 -26.19 6.39 16.71
CA PRO A 424 -26.20 5.93 15.33
C PRO A 424 -27.51 6.35 14.66
N ALA A 425 -27.42 7.00 13.51
CA ALA A 425 -28.62 7.41 12.78
C ALA A 425 -29.47 6.16 12.50
N SER A 426 -30.77 6.21 12.78
CA SER A 426 -31.69 5.12 12.45
C SER A 426 -32.76 5.64 11.49
N GLY A 427 -33.24 4.78 10.61
CA GLY A 427 -34.23 5.13 9.60
C GLY A 427 -34.56 3.95 8.68
N THR A 428 -35.36 4.18 7.65
CA THR A 428 -35.57 3.17 6.59
C THR A 428 -34.51 3.29 5.51
N LEU A 429 -33.92 2.18 5.05
CA LEU A 429 -33.00 2.20 3.90
C LEU A 429 -33.71 2.87 2.72
N PHE A 430 -33.05 3.83 2.07
CA PHE A 430 -33.64 4.61 0.98
C PHE A 430 -34.26 3.69 -0.09
N GLY A 431 -35.54 3.90 -0.37
CA GLY A 431 -36.30 3.07 -1.32
C GLY A 431 -36.83 1.74 -0.76
N SER A 432 -36.77 1.50 0.55
CA SER A 432 -37.31 0.30 1.19
C SER A 432 -38.11 0.63 2.45
N ALA A 433 -38.88 -0.36 2.94
CA ALA A 433 -39.53 -0.31 4.26
C ALA A 433 -38.65 -0.93 5.37
N ILE A 434 -37.42 -1.33 5.06
CA ILE A 434 -36.54 -2.03 6.00
C ILE A 434 -35.92 -0.99 6.92
N ALA A 435 -36.24 -1.08 8.21
CA ALA A 435 -35.56 -0.32 9.24
C ALA A 435 -34.08 -0.71 9.28
N ALA A 436 -33.21 0.28 9.18
CA ALA A 436 -31.78 0.15 9.33
C ALA A 436 -31.29 1.15 10.37
N GLN A 437 -30.24 0.75 11.06
CA GLN A 437 -29.46 1.61 11.92
C GLN A 437 -28.09 1.76 11.25
N GLN A 438 -27.54 2.97 11.30
CA GLN A 438 -26.15 3.23 10.99
C GLN A 438 -25.30 2.29 11.84
N TRP A 439 -24.23 1.78 11.25
CA TRP A 439 -23.28 0.89 11.90
C TRP A 439 -22.93 1.42 13.30
N GLN A 440 -23.04 0.57 14.32
CA GLN A 440 -22.56 0.92 15.65
C GLN A 440 -21.02 0.87 15.63
N PRO A 441 -20.33 1.90 16.13
CA PRO A 441 -18.93 1.77 16.42
C PRO A 441 -18.74 0.66 17.45
N LEU A 442 -17.99 -0.38 17.08
CA LEU A 442 -17.54 -1.37 18.05
C LEU A 442 -16.48 -0.71 18.93
N PRO A 443 -16.57 -0.82 20.27
CA PRO A 443 -15.51 -0.32 21.13
C PRO A 443 -14.20 -1.03 20.79
N ALA A 444 -13.11 -0.27 20.74
CA ALA A 444 -11.78 -0.82 20.55
C ALA A 444 -11.54 -1.92 21.59
N SER A 445 -11.19 -3.11 21.13
CA SER A 445 -10.94 -4.29 21.97
C SER A 445 -9.55 -4.83 21.68
N PRO A 446 -8.88 -5.49 22.66
CA PRO A 446 -7.64 -6.19 22.40
C PRO A 446 -7.81 -7.21 21.28
N ILE A 447 -6.77 -7.37 20.46
CA ILE A 447 -6.77 -8.37 19.39
C ILE A 447 -6.72 -9.76 20.02
N THR A 448 -7.65 -10.64 19.65
CA THR A 448 -7.73 -12.02 20.14
C THR A 448 -7.39 -13.02 19.03
N HIS A 449 -7.01 -14.24 19.43
CA HIS A 449 -6.62 -15.34 18.54
C HIS A 449 -5.68 -14.90 17.42
N ILE A 450 -4.69 -14.09 17.78
CA ILE A 450 -3.79 -13.49 16.81
C ILE A 450 -2.99 -14.52 16.01
N GLY A 451 -2.92 -15.77 16.48
CA GLY A 451 -2.18 -16.84 15.85
C GLY A 451 -0.68 -16.55 15.78
N ARG A 452 0.01 -17.17 14.82
CA ARG A 452 1.41 -16.87 14.50
C ARG A 452 1.50 -16.17 13.16
N SER A 453 2.67 -15.58 12.94
CA SER A 453 3.10 -14.93 11.71
C SER A 453 3.29 -15.95 10.58
N TYR A 454 3.05 -15.51 9.34
CA TYR A 454 3.42 -16.21 8.11
C TYR A 454 4.94 -16.23 7.88
N GLN A 455 5.66 -15.21 8.34
CA GLN A 455 7.11 -15.12 8.12
C GLN A 455 7.94 -15.55 9.33
N LEU A 456 7.36 -15.51 10.52
CA LEU A 456 7.99 -15.90 11.78
C LEU A 456 7.06 -16.79 12.59
N PRO A 457 6.70 -17.97 12.04
CA PRO A 457 5.81 -18.86 12.75
C PRO A 457 6.42 -19.40 14.03
N ASP A 458 7.74 -19.36 14.24
CA ASP A 458 8.41 -19.86 15.44
C ASP A 458 8.04 -19.11 16.72
N ARG A 459 7.60 -17.86 16.60
CA ARG A 459 7.40 -16.95 17.72
C ARG A 459 5.92 -16.72 17.98
N ASP A 460 5.55 -16.83 19.25
CA ASP A 460 4.25 -16.34 19.69
C ASP A 460 4.27 -14.81 19.71
N ILE A 461 3.22 -14.20 19.17
CA ILE A 461 3.02 -12.76 19.27
C ILE A 461 2.51 -12.50 20.68
N PRO A 462 3.27 -11.81 21.55
CA PRO A 462 2.90 -11.68 22.96
C PRO A 462 1.53 -11.02 23.09
N ALA A 463 0.56 -11.65 23.76
CA ALA A 463 -0.73 -11.03 24.04
C ALA A 463 -0.57 -9.69 24.79
N ALA A 464 0.50 -9.57 25.59
CA ALA A 464 0.84 -8.37 26.33
C ALA A 464 1.26 -7.18 25.45
N ILE A 465 1.54 -7.38 24.15
CA ILE A 465 1.96 -6.32 23.25
C ILE A 465 0.88 -5.26 23.02
N PHE A 466 -0.38 -5.64 23.22
CA PHE A 466 -1.56 -4.76 23.15
C PHE A 466 -2.14 -4.44 24.52
N SER A 467 -1.55 -4.97 25.59
CA SER A 467 -1.98 -4.66 26.94
C SER A 467 -1.19 -3.46 27.46
N ASP A 468 -1.86 -2.56 28.15
CA ASP A 468 -1.23 -1.49 28.94
C ASP A 468 -0.31 -2.04 30.05
N GLY A 469 -0.31 -3.37 30.24
CA GLY A 469 0.35 -4.14 31.30
C GLY A 469 1.74 -4.68 30.99
N LEU A 470 2.45 -4.17 29.97
CA LEU A 470 3.91 -4.22 30.03
C LEU A 470 4.31 -3.35 31.23
N GLY A 471 4.49 -4.00 32.39
CA GLY A 471 4.75 -3.35 33.67
C GLY A 471 5.84 -2.28 33.56
N SER A 472 5.91 -1.42 34.58
CA SER A 472 6.72 -0.19 34.68
C SER A 472 8.21 -0.26 34.25
N ALA A 473 8.71 -1.42 33.84
CA ALA A 473 10.02 -1.65 33.26
C ALA A 473 10.07 -1.52 31.72
N SER A 474 8.95 -1.56 30.99
CA SER A 474 8.96 -1.21 29.55
C SER A 474 8.74 0.30 29.37
N PRO A 475 9.66 1.05 28.73
CA PRO A 475 9.47 2.48 28.46
C PRO A 475 8.27 2.80 27.54
N SER A 476 7.61 1.77 27.00
CA SER A 476 6.50 1.84 26.04
C SER A 476 5.13 1.45 26.61
N GLY A 477 5.02 1.02 27.87
CA GLY A 477 3.73 0.72 28.51
C GLY A 477 2.86 1.98 28.57
N GLY A 478 1.83 2.06 27.73
CA GLY A 478 0.93 3.22 27.61
C GLY A 478 1.10 4.08 26.36
N ARG A 479 1.90 3.69 25.35
CA ARG A 479 2.07 4.48 24.10
C ARG A 479 1.14 4.08 22.95
N PHE A 480 0.21 3.15 23.16
CA PHE A 480 -0.81 2.84 22.17
C PHE A 480 -1.85 3.97 22.11
N SER A 481 -1.49 5.05 21.43
CA SER A 481 -2.30 6.26 21.28
C SER A 481 -3.32 6.18 20.14
N LEU A 482 -3.51 5.02 19.53
CA LEU A 482 -4.49 4.85 18.47
C LEU A 482 -5.91 5.19 18.96
N THR A 483 -6.20 4.95 20.24
CA THR A 483 -7.47 5.33 20.89
C THR A 483 -7.40 6.65 21.67
N ALA A 484 -6.26 7.34 21.68
CA ALA A 484 -6.14 8.62 22.38
C ALA A 484 -6.90 9.71 21.61
N PRO A 485 -7.62 10.60 22.32
CA PRO A 485 -8.31 11.72 21.70
C PRO A 485 -7.31 12.65 21.01
N PHE A 486 -7.70 13.18 19.86
CA PHE A 486 -6.89 14.12 19.07
C PHE A 486 -7.74 15.28 18.56
N GLN A 487 -7.13 16.45 18.38
CA GLN A 487 -7.78 17.58 17.74
C GLN A 487 -7.68 17.47 16.21
N PRO A 488 -8.70 17.85 15.41
CA PRO A 488 -8.60 17.84 13.96
C PRO A 488 -7.39 18.63 13.41
N ALA A 489 -6.99 19.70 14.10
CA ALA A 489 -5.80 20.48 13.78
C ALA A 489 -4.49 19.71 13.93
N GLU A 490 -4.45 18.68 14.79
CA GLU A 490 -3.28 17.80 14.91
C GLU A 490 -3.09 16.92 13.67
N ARG A 491 -4.13 16.80 12.81
CA ARG A 491 -4.17 15.96 11.60
C ARG A 491 -4.19 16.71 10.28
N CYS A 492 -4.39 18.02 10.34
CA CYS A 492 -4.39 18.86 9.16
C CYS A 492 -2.96 19.29 8.88
N ARG A 493 -2.35 18.76 7.82
CA ARG A 493 -1.12 19.30 7.24
C ARG A 493 -1.46 20.22 6.09
N GLN A 494 -0.50 21.04 5.68
CA GLN A 494 -0.68 21.95 4.56
C GLN A 494 0.39 21.71 3.50
N LEU A 495 -0.05 21.51 2.25
CA LEU A 495 0.82 21.53 1.09
C LEU A 495 1.02 22.98 0.67
N LEU A 496 2.26 23.45 0.75
CA LEU A 496 2.65 24.81 0.40
C LEU A 496 3.42 24.76 -0.91
N PHE A 497 2.96 25.49 -1.93
CA PHE A 497 3.58 25.50 -3.26
C PHE A 497 4.19 26.87 -3.55
N TRP A 498 5.39 26.86 -4.15
CA TRP A 498 6.08 28.03 -4.67
C TRP A 498 6.57 27.82 -6.10
N ALA A 499 6.60 28.89 -6.88
CA ALA A 499 7.22 28.93 -8.20
C ALA A 499 8.62 29.55 -8.11
N VAL A 500 9.64 28.82 -8.56
CA VAL A 500 11.05 29.26 -8.57
C VAL A 500 11.88 28.45 -9.55
N ASP A 501 12.75 29.12 -10.32
CA ASP A 501 13.65 28.46 -11.28
C ASP A 501 14.93 27.98 -10.60
N TRP A 502 14.82 27.08 -9.63
CA TRP A 502 15.96 26.61 -8.84
C TRP A 502 16.99 25.83 -9.68
N GLN A 503 16.61 25.30 -10.84
CA GLN A 503 17.54 24.66 -11.78
C GLN A 503 18.44 25.67 -12.51
N ALA A 504 18.19 26.98 -12.38
CA ALA A 504 19.05 28.02 -12.93
C ALA A 504 20.38 28.18 -12.17
N TYR A 505 20.57 27.48 -11.05
CA TYR A 505 21.87 27.42 -10.36
C TYR A 505 22.92 26.63 -11.14
N GLU A 506 24.16 27.10 -11.11
CA GLU A 506 25.30 26.43 -11.75
C GLU A 506 25.61 25.05 -11.17
N ASP A 507 25.09 24.74 -9.97
CA ASP A 507 25.23 23.44 -9.32
C ASP A 507 23.92 22.67 -9.21
N ALA A 508 22.89 23.02 -9.97
CA ALA A 508 21.59 22.35 -9.93
C ALA A 508 21.69 20.82 -10.05
N GLU A 509 22.60 20.31 -10.88
CA GLU A 509 22.81 18.87 -11.08
C GLU A 509 23.99 18.30 -10.29
N THR A 510 24.97 19.11 -9.93
CA THR A 510 26.17 18.67 -9.19
C THR A 510 26.03 18.79 -7.67
N ALA A 511 25.00 19.48 -7.19
CA ALA A 511 24.69 19.52 -5.77
C ALA A 511 24.31 18.11 -5.27
N PRO A 512 24.86 17.67 -4.13
CA PRO A 512 24.46 16.43 -3.49
C PRO A 512 22.94 16.37 -3.33
N GLY A 513 22.35 15.19 -3.54
CA GLY A 513 20.95 14.96 -3.24
C GLY A 513 20.61 15.30 -1.79
N ALA A 514 19.33 15.56 -1.52
CA ALA A 514 18.92 15.85 -0.15
C ALA A 514 19.20 14.64 0.77
N PRO A 515 19.51 14.86 2.06
CA PRO A 515 19.72 13.78 3.01
C PRO A 515 18.55 12.80 3.02
N LEU A 516 18.85 11.52 2.85
CA LEU A 516 17.86 10.46 2.95
C LEU A 516 17.55 10.18 4.42
N ASP A 517 16.28 9.94 4.70
CA ASP A 517 15.88 9.34 5.98
C ASP A 517 16.57 7.98 6.10
N ALA A 518 17.31 7.76 7.19
CA ALA A 518 18.02 6.51 7.45
C ALA A 518 17.08 5.30 7.45
N SER A 519 15.80 5.50 7.73
CA SER A 519 14.79 4.45 7.66
C SER A 519 14.34 4.07 6.25
N LYS A 520 14.67 4.89 5.23
CA LYS A 520 14.59 4.46 3.82
C LYS A 520 15.73 3.52 3.47
N TYR A 521 16.69 3.28 4.34
CA TYR A 521 17.73 2.28 4.10
C TYR A 521 17.17 0.89 4.45
N PRO A 522 17.04 -0.06 3.49
CA PRO A 522 16.38 -1.33 3.74
C PRO A 522 17.37 -2.25 4.46
N ILE A 523 17.39 -2.17 5.79
CA ILE A 523 18.22 -3.05 6.61
C ILE A 523 17.33 -4.18 7.09
N ALA A 524 17.63 -5.43 6.72
CA ALA A 524 16.84 -6.58 7.18
C ALA A 524 16.84 -6.56 8.70
N GLY A 525 15.75 -6.91 9.37
CA GLY A 525 15.75 -7.07 10.82
C GLY A 525 16.97 -7.90 11.29
N PRO A 526 17.48 -7.72 12.52
CA PRO A 526 18.45 -8.64 13.08
C PRO A 526 17.82 -10.04 13.04
N VAL A 527 18.28 -10.87 12.10
CA VAL A 527 17.93 -12.27 12.03
C VAL A 527 18.62 -12.92 13.22
N HIS A 528 17.89 -13.00 14.33
CA HIS A 528 18.32 -13.65 15.53
C HIS A 528 18.50 -15.13 15.19
N GLU A 529 19.74 -15.56 14.96
CA GLU A 529 20.39 -16.71 15.64
C GLU A 529 21.58 -17.26 14.84
N ASN A 530 22.52 -17.90 15.57
CA ASN A 530 23.77 -18.53 15.10
C ASN A 530 25.03 -17.66 14.97
N GLY A 531 25.20 -16.61 15.80
CA GLY A 531 26.50 -15.92 15.93
C GLY A 531 26.98 -15.21 14.66
N ASN A 532 26.09 -15.05 13.69
CA ASN A 532 26.41 -14.39 12.44
C ASN A 532 26.40 -12.87 12.64
N PRO A 533 27.47 -12.16 12.22
CA PRO A 533 27.64 -10.74 12.52
C PRO A 533 26.46 -9.88 12.06
N THR A 534 26.03 -9.01 12.97
CA THR A 534 25.01 -7.94 12.86
C THR A 534 25.46 -6.77 11.97
N THR A 535 26.45 -6.97 11.09
CA THR A 535 26.99 -5.88 10.26
C THR A 535 25.93 -5.42 9.26
N VAL A 536 25.93 -4.11 8.98
CA VAL A 536 25.02 -3.50 7.99
C VAL A 536 25.16 -4.21 6.64
N GLU A 537 26.38 -4.56 6.24
CA GLU A 537 26.67 -5.34 5.02
C GLU A 537 25.87 -6.63 4.95
N ARG A 538 25.92 -7.46 6.00
CA ARG A 538 25.21 -8.74 6.00
C ARG A 538 23.69 -8.55 6.01
N ARG A 539 23.19 -7.54 6.71
CA ARG A 539 21.75 -7.22 6.72
C ARG A 539 21.27 -6.70 5.35
N MET A 540 22.15 -6.07 4.58
CA MET A 540 21.88 -5.68 3.18
C MET A 540 21.97 -6.87 2.21
N ASP A 541 22.74 -7.91 2.56
CA ASP A 541 22.89 -9.13 1.76
C ASP A 541 21.60 -9.95 1.63
N TRP A 542 20.72 -9.85 2.63
CA TRP A 542 19.54 -10.68 2.77
C TRP A 542 18.29 -10.11 2.08
N PHE A 543 18.34 -8.87 1.63
CA PHE A 543 17.29 -8.29 0.80
C PHE A 543 17.63 -8.42 -0.68
N ASP A 544 16.65 -8.86 -1.47
CA ASP A 544 16.68 -8.70 -2.92
C ASP A 544 16.66 -7.21 -3.23
N PHE A 545 17.81 -6.68 -3.62
CA PHE A 545 18.03 -5.25 -3.87
C PHE A 545 17.52 -4.83 -5.27
N ALA A 546 16.63 -5.62 -5.89
CA ALA A 546 15.96 -5.25 -7.12
C ALA A 546 15.21 -3.91 -7.00
N SER A 547 15.42 -2.99 -7.95
CA SER A 547 14.71 -1.70 -8.00
C SER A 547 13.19 -1.88 -8.11
N SER A 548 12.74 -2.89 -8.87
CA SER A 548 11.32 -3.21 -9.05
C SER A 548 10.63 -3.65 -7.76
N GLN A 549 11.40 -4.16 -6.79
CA GLN A 549 10.86 -4.61 -5.50
C GLN A 549 11.08 -3.55 -4.43
N LEU A 550 12.26 -2.93 -4.28
CA LEU A 550 12.55 -2.07 -3.13
C LEU A 550 12.43 -0.56 -3.38
N TYR A 551 11.66 -0.11 -4.37
CA TYR A 551 11.75 1.30 -4.80
C TYR A 551 11.44 2.33 -3.70
N ALA A 552 10.65 1.96 -2.70
CA ALA A 552 10.30 2.82 -1.57
C ALA A 552 11.45 3.02 -0.55
N PHE A 553 12.47 2.17 -0.61
CA PHE A 553 13.72 2.26 0.16
C PHE A 553 14.86 2.88 -0.64
N ARG A 554 14.57 3.41 -1.83
CA ARG A 554 15.59 4.01 -2.66
C ARG A 554 15.57 5.51 -2.47
N ASN A 555 16.71 6.09 -2.80
CA ASN A 555 16.77 7.50 -3.06
C ASN A 555 15.65 7.86 -4.07
N PRO A 556 14.81 8.87 -3.79
CA PRO A 556 13.84 9.36 -4.76
C PRO A 556 14.52 9.73 -6.08
N GLU A 557 15.76 10.21 -6.03
CA GLU A 557 16.56 10.58 -7.19
C GLU A 557 17.33 9.39 -7.80
N LYS A 558 17.16 8.14 -7.32
CA LYS A 558 18.02 7.00 -7.70
C LYS A 558 18.33 6.94 -9.20
N VAL A 559 17.31 6.88 -10.05
CA VAL A 559 17.47 6.74 -11.51
C VAL A 559 18.00 7.98 -12.23
N MET A 560 18.07 9.11 -11.53
CA MET A 560 18.66 10.36 -12.00
C MET A 560 20.08 10.55 -11.43
N SER A 561 20.39 9.91 -10.29
CA SER A 561 21.64 10.11 -9.57
C SER A 561 22.86 9.60 -10.34
N PHE A 562 23.98 10.28 -10.13
CA PHE A 562 25.25 9.90 -10.74
C PHE A 562 25.97 8.82 -9.93
N ILE A 563 26.53 7.84 -10.64
CA ILE A 563 27.34 6.78 -10.04
C ILE A 563 28.77 7.21 -9.70
N ASP A 564 29.22 8.34 -10.27
CA ASP A 564 30.57 8.90 -10.14
C ASP A 564 30.50 10.42 -10.07
N ASP A 565 31.56 11.05 -9.53
CA ASP A 565 31.69 12.51 -9.51
C ASP A 565 31.79 13.08 -10.93
N VAL A 566 30.86 13.96 -11.29
CA VAL A 566 30.80 14.65 -12.59
C VAL A 566 31.20 16.12 -12.51
N SER A 567 31.66 16.60 -11.35
CA SER A 567 31.97 18.03 -11.13
C SER A 567 33.02 18.59 -12.09
N TRP A 568 33.92 17.75 -12.60
CA TRP A 568 34.98 18.09 -13.56
C TRP A 568 34.55 18.11 -15.03
N ARG A 569 33.38 17.57 -15.37
CA ARG A 569 32.86 17.53 -16.75
C ARG A 569 32.27 18.88 -17.15
N PRO A 570 32.43 19.37 -18.39
CA PRO A 570 31.79 20.60 -18.83
C PRO A 570 30.27 20.45 -18.98
N THR A 571 29.55 21.57 -18.98
CA THR A 571 28.10 21.60 -19.23
C THR A 571 27.80 21.12 -20.65
N GLY A 572 26.75 20.32 -20.81
CA GLY A 572 26.32 19.71 -22.07
C GLY A 572 26.96 18.35 -22.38
N ASP A 573 27.89 17.87 -21.54
CA ASP A 573 28.46 16.52 -21.64
C ASP A 573 27.38 15.43 -21.55
N ASP A 574 27.51 14.38 -22.35
CA ASP A 574 26.68 13.18 -22.24
C ASP A 574 27.05 12.41 -20.96
N ILE A 575 26.07 12.28 -20.07
CA ILE A 575 26.16 11.61 -18.78
C ILE A 575 25.20 10.42 -18.71
N GLY A 576 24.56 10.02 -19.82
CA GLY A 576 23.57 8.95 -19.84
C GLY A 576 24.10 7.63 -19.27
N ALA A 577 25.36 7.30 -19.55
CA ALA A 577 26.04 6.11 -19.01
C ALA A 577 26.49 6.23 -17.55
N LEU A 578 26.49 7.44 -16.99
CA LEU A 578 26.84 7.71 -15.59
C LEU A 578 25.61 7.83 -14.69
N ARG A 579 24.40 7.72 -15.24
CA ARG A 579 23.17 7.64 -14.45
C ARG A 579 23.04 6.24 -13.86
N HIS A 580 22.52 6.17 -12.65
CA HIS A 580 22.30 4.91 -11.98
C HIS A 580 21.10 4.16 -12.60
N GLY A 581 21.37 3.12 -13.40
CA GLY A 581 20.33 2.32 -14.06
C GLY A 581 19.57 1.34 -13.14
N GLU A 582 18.58 0.64 -13.70
CA GLU A 582 17.87 -0.49 -13.06
C GLU A 582 18.69 -1.80 -13.04
N ASP A 583 20.01 -1.72 -12.99
CA ASP A 583 20.85 -2.91 -13.16
C ASP A 583 20.74 -3.87 -11.95
N PHE A 584 20.01 -4.97 -12.15
CA PHE A 584 19.85 -6.06 -11.19
C PHE A 584 21.20 -6.71 -10.82
N ALA A 585 22.20 -6.66 -11.70
CA ALA A 585 23.42 -7.42 -11.52
C ALA A 585 24.47 -6.71 -10.66
N THR A 586 24.52 -5.37 -10.67
CA THR A 586 25.69 -4.65 -10.13
C THR A 586 25.50 -4.01 -8.75
N SER A 587 24.26 -3.87 -8.25
CA SER A 587 23.96 -3.43 -6.87
C SER A 587 24.87 -2.30 -6.36
N ARG A 588 25.20 -1.32 -7.22
CA ARG A 588 26.25 -0.31 -6.95
C ARG A 588 25.88 0.63 -5.81
N ASP A 589 24.58 0.79 -5.56
CA ASP A 589 24.02 1.56 -4.44
C ASP A 589 23.78 0.71 -3.18
N ARG A 590 24.25 -0.55 -3.15
CA ARG A 590 24.20 -1.39 -1.94
C ARG A 590 25.31 -0.92 -1.02
N GLY A 591 25.01 -0.04 -0.08
CA GLY A 591 25.98 0.71 0.75
C GLY A 591 26.78 -0.12 1.76
N VAL A 592 27.39 -1.18 1.28
CA VAL A 592 28.44 -1.98 1.90
C VAL A 592 29.76 -1.19 1.90
N THR A 593 29.99 -0.38 0.86
CA THR A 593 31.23 0.42 0.71
C THR A 593 30.94 1.93 0.82
N PRO A 594 31.93 2.75 1.23
CA PRO A 594 31.78 4.20 1.20
C PRO A 594 31.37 4.78 -0.16
N SER A 595 31.80 4.14 -1.26
CA SER A 595 31.38 4.52 -2.62
C SER A 595 29.90 4.24 -2.83
N ALA A 596 29.44 3.05 -2.50
CA ALA A 596 28.03 2.68 -2.63
C ALA A 596 27.10 3.54 -1.76
N VAL A 597 27.54 3.94 -0.55
CA VAL A 597 26.81 4.89 0.29
C VAL A 597 26.70 6.27 -0.37
N ARG A 598 27.75 6.73 -1.06
CA ARG A 598 27.73 7.99 -1.83
C ARG A 598 26.76 7.93 -3.00
N ILE A 599 26.76 6.83 -3.74
CA ILE A 599 25.81 6.59 -4.85
C ILE A 599 24.38 6.54 -4.32
N MET A 600 24.12 5.74 -3.28
CA MET A 600 22.79 5.64 -2.67
C MET A 600 22.28 6.98 -2.17
N SER A 601 23.14 7.80 -1.57
CA SER A 601 22.77 9.11 -1.05
C SER A 601 22.82 10.22 -2.13
N ALA A 602 23.02 9.88 -3.40
CA ALA A 602 23.17 10.80 -4.52
C ALA A 602 24.19 11.93 -4.26
N LEU A 603 25.30 11.63 -3.57
CA LEU A 603 26.32 12.62 -3.21
C LEU A 603 27.10 13.18 -4.39
N HIS A 604 27.03 12.51 -5.55
CA HIS A 604 27.68 12.96 -6.78
C HIS A 604 26.82 13.91 -7.62
N GLY A 605 25.55 14.09 -7.26
CA GLY A 605 24.58 14.84 -8.05
C GLY A 605 23.55 13.96 -8.76
N ALA A 606 22.72 14.57 -9.60
CA ALA A 606 21.69 13.90 -10.38
C ALA A 606 21.33 14.70 -11.66
N ASP A 607 20.93 13.97 -12.71
CA ASP A 607 20.32 14.49 -13.95
C ASP A 607 18.85 14.84 -13.65
N ARG A 608 18.65 15.94 -12.92
CA ARG A 608 17.34 16.29 -12.33
C ARG A 608 16.32 16.73 -13.37
N ASN A 609 16.76 17.06 -14.59
CA ASN A 609 15.88 17.33 -15.71
C ASN A 609 15.66 16.12 -16.63
N PHE A 610 16.44 15.05 -16.43
CA PHE A 610 16.36 13.77 -17.11
C PHE A 610 16.60 13.83 -18.62
N ASN A 611 17.42 14.76 -19.08
CA ASN A 611 17.74 14.93 -20.50
C ASN A 611 19.00 14.15 -20.92
N GLY A 612 19.69 13.50 -19.99
CA GLY A 612 20.91 12.72 -20.23
C GLY A 612 22.18 13.55 -20.44
N ARG A 613 22.14 14.85 -20.14
CA ARG A 613 23.26 15.78 -20.28
C ARG A 613 23.51 16.51 -18.96
N LEU A 614 24.77 16.83 -18.69
CA LEU A 614 25.12 17.58 -17.49
C LEU A 614 24.78 19.06 -17.68
N ASP A 615 23.77 19.55 -16.98
CA ASP A 615 23.33 20.94 -17.04
C ASP A 615 23.78 21.75 -15.82
N ARG A 616 24.28 22.95 -16.12
CA ARG A 616 24.60 23.99 -15.13
C ARG A 616 23.92 25.27 -15.54
N GLY A 617 23.10 25.81 -14.65
CA GLY A 617 22.44 27.08 -14.91
C GLY A 617 23.39 28.28 -14.82
N PRO A 618 22.95 29.46 -15.28
CA PRO A 618 23.78 30.66 -15.36
C PRO A 618 23.98 31.37 -14.02
N LEU A 619 23.26 30.98 -12.95
CA LEU A 619 23.30 31.67 -11.66
C LEU A 619 24.36 31.05 -10.75
N ALA A 620 25.23 31.90 -10.21
CA ALA A 620 26.23 31.49 -9.23
C ALA A 620 25.59 30.93 -7.95
N LYS A 621 26.27 29.97 -7.29
CA LYS A 621 25.79 29.35 -6.03
C LYS A 621 25.41 30.34 -4.93
N ALA A 622 26.08 31.49 -4.86
CA ALA A 622 25.84 32.50 -3.84
C ALA A 622 24.55 33.32 -4.08
N THR A 623 23.95 33.23 -5.26
CA THR A 623 22.73 33.96 -5.60
C THR A 623 21.55 33.42 -4.81
N ARG A 624 20.74 34.29 -4.21
CA ARG A 624 19.46 33.89 -3.60
C ARG A 624 18.34 34.10 -4.60
N LEU A 625 17.47 33.12 -4.74
CA LEU A 625 16.29 33.19 -5.60
C LEU A 625 15.05 33.37 -4.75
N ARG A 626 14.14 34.27 -5.14
CA ARG A 626 12.87 34.45 -4.46
C ARG A 626 11.81 33.51 -5.04
N ALA A 627 11.30 32.62 -4.21
CA ALA A 627 10.21 31.71 -4.51
C ALA A 627 8.87 32.38 -4.23
N GLN A 628 8.01 32.47 -5.24
CA GLN A 628 6.70 33.10 -5.12
C GLN A 628 5.65 32.07 -4.70
N SER A 629 4.90 32.33 -3.62
CA SER A 629 3.82 31.41 -3.20
C SER A 629 2.72 31.36 -4.26
N VAL A 630 2.31 30.16 -4.64
CA VAL A 630 1.30 29.92 -5.70
C VAL A 630 0.16 29.02 -5.26
N GLY A 631 0.21 28.39 -4.09
CA GLY A 631 -0.90 27.55 -3.63
C GLY A 631 -0.71 27.07 -2.21
N ARG A 632 -1.83 26.90 -1.50
CA ARG A 632 -1.89 26.28 -0.17
C ARG A 632 -3.08 25.34 -0.14
N PHE A 633 -2.84 24.08 0.20
CA PHE A 633 -3.88 23.06 0.22
C PHE A 633 -3.82 22.32 1.54
N ASN A 634 -4.94 22.30 2.26
CA ASN A 634 -5.05 21.49 3.46
C ASN A 634 -5.23 20.03 3.05
N PHE A 635 -4.50 19.15 3.73
CA PHE A 635 -4.54 17.72 3.51
C PHE A 635 -4.57 17.00 4.87
N TYR A 636 -5.20 15.84 4.91
CA TYR A 636 -5.36 15.05 6.12
C TYR A 636 -4.70 13.68 5.94
N ASP A 637 -3.75 13.33 6.81
CA ASP A 637 -3.17 11.99 6.78
C ASP A 637 -4.20 10.94 7.24
N PRO A 638 -4.44 9.90 6.43
CA PRO A 638 -5.28 8.78 6.85
C PRO A 638 -4.60 8.04 8.02
N ARG A 639 -5.40 7.64 9.02
CA ARG A 639 -4.91 6.75 10.10
C ARG A 639 -4.62 5.34 9.57
N LEU A 640 -5.45 4.85 8.66
CA LEU A 640 -5.32 3.56 7.99
C LEU A 640 -5.84 3.73 6.56
N THR A 641 -5.14 3.15 5.59
CA THR A 641 -5.67 3.03 4.22
C THR A 641 -6.54 1.78 4.19
N LEU A 642 -7.86 1.96 4.11
CA LEU A 642 -8.76 0.84 3.80
C LEU A 642 -8.71 0.59 2.30
N VAL A 643 -7.98 -0.44 1.88
CA VAL A 643 -8.08 -0.92 0.50
C VAL A 643 -9.32 -1.80 0.42
N ILE A 644 -10.43 -1.22 -0.02
CA ILE A 644 -11.58 -2.02 -0.46
C ILE A 644 -11.14 -2.68 -1.77
N ARG A 645 -10.66 -3.92 -1.69
CA ARG A 645 -10.33 -4.74 -2.87
C ARG A 645 -11.58 -5.37 -3.46
#